data_AF-A0A2P2HXT0-F1
#
_entry.id   AF-A0A2P2HXT0-F1
#
_cell.length_a   1.000
_cell.length_b   1.000
_cell.length_c   1.000
_cell.angle_alpha   90.00
_cell.angle_beta   90.00
_cell.angle_gamma   90.00
#
_symmetry.space_group_name_H-M   'P 1'
#
loop_
_entity.id
_entity.type
_entity.pdbx_description
1 polymer ?
#
loop_
_entity_poly.entity_id
_entity_poly.type
_entity_poly.pdbx_seq_one_letter_code
_entity_poly.pdbx_strand_id
1 'polypeptide(L)'
;KELSTLEAKYQEEVNRLTLALAEKQQELSSSKQEAEKQLKLSEERRGREHQDLQDKLDKEIKELEELHIKEKEERERQELEEQQLKQTETAKKEEADKSLKDGSGEGSNEDTEEDDEEESEAESNKRKIEKLQNELLLLKQQNEDFEEMVREKHRRQIEMEIEIADIKREVNKKEAMVESVKLELCYSKNETEVAKARTKKMEEEIAEHKERVDTLERELDTSERELRRMEILQEKLRVTEVKRNDLQGQLDDIEIERDEEIKIIQDALDEAAQEREELLTTFEKEIEKLNSMNAAREAQMLEDFECKLKELELLHRHEKEKLTENKIHRGKRQPDEEEIRQRIDKMKSEINSEWEDKLRSECSRLKGELDNLHAEEKHLAVESIRVQKEQELQNLKKTFDGKAEELDKDMSNLKDSLAAKDVFYRKELEDMRGVADRDVWDLRRKLQKLDESTYERQQYLEDKHREDLERLREDYVDRMSSMKTQLSSFDVSGLTELRDKLEKRHKEQMEYLGEQHRNSMVRLRDELEADRIQAAEDARVIVSKHYEYINLTITEKLTESLAANTQYHDEIEAIRFALTRREEVIRSLEDDIAKLRSSKSVTPSSAGYPNTVMASPNMGGTIGGASSPSASSGFSHEGSQGSGSSQDRVSTDGVDEEGHKSSGLLGKVFGGGWFSGPKNKDNTSPGHSSASGSATRRGSSALYKQAW
;
A
#
# COMPACT_ATOMS: atom_id res chain seq x y z
N LYS A 1 -25.32 41.39 38.06
CA LYS A 1 -25.59 40.05 38.63
C LYS A 1 -25.52 38.98 37.54
N GLU A 2 -26.27 39.13 36.46
CA GLU A 2 -26.24 38.20 35.31
C GLU A 2 -24.84 38.02 34.69
N LEU A 3 -24.09 39.12 34.48
CA LEU A 3 -22.69 39.04 34.01
C LEU A 3 -21.80 38.22 34.95
N SER A 4 -21.98 38.35 36.27
CA SER A 4 -21.20 37.59 37.26
C SER A 4 -21.59 36.11 37.29
N THR A 5 -22.86 35.77 37.04
CA THR A 5 -23.28 34.38 36.88
C THR A 5 -22.79 33.76 35.57
N LEU A 6 -22.72 34.55 34.50
CA LEU A 6 -22.17 34.12 33.21
C LEU A 6 -20.65 33.88 33.33
N GLU A 7 -19.94 34.82 33.96
CA GLU A 7 -18.51 34.72 34.24
C GLU A 7 -18.18 33.50 35.10
N ALA A 8 -19.00 33.20 36.13
CA ALA A 8 -18.84 32.00 36.94
C ALA A 8 -19.00 30.70 36.11
N LYS A 9 -19.98 30.64 35.20
CA LYS A 9 -20.19 29.49 34.31
C LYS A 9 -19.03 29.30 33.34
N TYR A 10 -18.53 30.37 32.73
CA TYR A 10 -17.35 30.30 31.87
C TYR A 10 -16.12 29.86 32.65
N GLN A 11 -15.92 30.34 33.87
CA GLN A 11 -14.81 29.92 34.70
C GLN A 11 -14.90 28.44 35.09
N GLU A 12 -16.10 27.95 35.37
CA GLU A 12 -16.35 26.52 35.62
C GLU A 12 -16.06 25.66 34.39
N GLU A 13 -16.48 26.12 33.20
CA GLU A 13 -16.20 25.43 31.94
C GLU A 13 -14.70 25.42 31.60
N VAL A 14 -14.00 26.54 31.80
CA VAL A 14 -12.54 26.62 31.63
C VAL A 14 -11.83 25.66 32.58
N ASN A 15 -12.27 25.57 33.85
CA ASN A 15 -11.70 24.63 34.81
C ASN A 15 -11.96 23.17 34.40
N ARG A 16 -13.16 22.86 33.89
CA ARG A 16 -13.53 21.53 33.37
C ARG A 16 -12.65 21.13 32.19
N LEU A 17 -12.47 22.01 31.21
CA LEU A 17 -11.62 21.77 30.05
C LEU A 17 -10.14 21.65 30.44
N THR A 18 -9.69 22.42 31.43
CA THR A 18 -8.31 22.34 31.94
C THR A 18 -8.05 21.00 32.61
N LEU A 19 -9.00 20.48 33.40
CA LEU A 19 -8.91 19.14 34.00
C LEU A 19 -8.92 18.04 32.92
N ALA A 20 -9.83 18.12 31.95
CA ALA A 20 -9.89 17.16 30.84
C ALA A 20 -8.59 17.15 30.01
N LEU A 21 -7.98 18.32 29.78
CA LEU A 21 -6.68 18.43 29.11
C LEU A 21 -5.57 17.75 29.93
N ALA A 22 -5.56 17.95 31.26
CA ALA A 22 -4.58 17.32 32.14
C ALA A 22 -4.72 15.79 32.18
N GLU A 23 -5.95 15.27 32.24
CA GLU A 23 -6.23 13.83 32.15
C GLU A 23 -5.74 13.25 30.81
N LYS A 24 -6.02 13.94 29.69
CA LYS A 24 -5.55 13.51 28.37
C LYS A 24 -4.02 13.55 28.24
N GLN A 25 -3.36 14.53 28.86
CA GLN A 25 -1.89 14.56 28.93
C GLN A 25 -1.32 13.40 29.76
N GLN A 26 -1.99 13.03 30.85
CA GLN A 26 -1.61 11.88 31.67
C GLN A 26 -1.81 10.55 30.93
N GLU A 27 -2.94 10.36 30.23
CA GLU A 27 -3.19 9.21 29.37
C GLU A 27 -2.13 9.09 28.26
N LEU A 28 -1.79 10.20 27.60
CA LEU A 28 -0.75 10.25 26.58
C LEU A 28 0.62 9.83 27.15
N SER A 29 0.98 10.30 28.34
CA SER A 29 2.23 9.91 29.00
C SER A 29 2.27 8.42 29.36
N SER A 30 1.14 7.86 29.81
CA SER A 30 1.01 6.44 30.18
C SER A 30 1.09 5.54 28.95
N SER A 31 0.38 5.93 27.88
CA SER A 31 0.44 5.25 26.57
C SER A 31 1.86 5.29 25.97
N LYS A 32 2.55 6.43 26.08
CA LYS A 32 3.95 6.55 25.66
C LYS A 32 4.89 5.62 26.44
N GLN A 33 4.74 5.54 27.76
CA GLN A 33 5.52 4.62 28.60
C GLN A 33 5.24 3.14 28.26
N GLU A 34 3.98 2.80 27.96
CA GLU A 34 3.62 1.44 27.55
C GLU A 34 4.22 1.09 26.18
N ALA A 35 4.16 1.99 25.21
CA ALA A 35 4.80 1.82 23.91
C ALA A 35 6.32 1.66 24.02
N GLU A 36 6.99 2.48 24.84
CA GLU A 36 8.43 2.34 25.11
C GLU A 36 8.77 0.99 25.76
N LYS A 37 7.92 0.49 26.66
CA LYS A 37 8.09 -0.83 27.28
C LYS A 37 7.91 -1.97 26.26
N GLN A 38 6.95 -1.87 25.35
CA GLN A 38 6.76 -2.84 24.28
C GLN A 38 7.93 -2.83 23.27
N LEU A 39 8.45 -1.65 22.93
CA LEU A 39 9.61 -1.50 22.06
C LEU A 39 10.84 -2.18 22.69
N LYS A 40 11.10 -1.95 23.98
CA LYS A 40 12.20 -2.58 24.71
C LYS A 40 12.08 -4.11 24.77
N LEU A 41 10.88 -4.64 25.00
CA LEU A 41 10.62 -6.09 24.97
C LEU A 41 10.86 -6.69 23.56
N SER A 42 10.49 -5.96 22.51
CA SER A 42 10.75 -6.36 21.12
C SER A 42 12.25 -6.36 20.79
N GLU A 43 13.00 -5.36 21.26
CA GLU A 43 14.46 -5.32 21.13
C GLU A 43 15.15 -6.45 21.88
N GLU A 44 14.74 -6.73 23.12
CA GLU A 44 15.26 -7.87 23.90
C GLU A 44 14.97 -9.21 23.21
N ARG A 45 13.79 -9.37 22.58
CA ARG A 45 13.45 -10.57 21.83
C ARG A 45 14.31 -10.73 20.58
N ARG A 46 14.48 -9.67 19.78
CA ARG A 46 15.37 -9.68 18.61
C ARG A 46 16.82 -9.96 19.01
N GLY A 47 17.28 -9.43 20.14
CA GLY A 47 18.60 -9.73 20.68
C GLY A 47 18.80 -11.20 21.01
N ARG A 48 17.79 -11.87 21.61
CA ARG A 48 17.83 -13.33 21.86
C ARG A 48 17.81 -14.14 20.57
N GLU A 49 16.95 -13.77 19.61
CA GLU A 49 16.87 -14.44 18.31
C GLU A 49 18.21 -14.33 17.54
N HIS A 50 18.87 -13.17 17.59
CA HIS A 50 20.21 -12.99 17.02
C HIS A 50 21.27 -13.85 17.74
N GLN A 51 21.22 -13.91 19.08
CA GLN A 51 22.13 -14.77 19.85
C GLN A 51 21.92 -16.25 19.51
N ASP A 52 20.68 -16.72 19.42
CA ASP A 52 20.36 -18.11 19.06
C ASP A 52 20.83 -18.46 17.64
N LEU A 53 20.73 -17.53 16.69
CA LEU A 53 21.25 -17.70 15.34
C LEU A 53 22.78 -17.75 15.31
N GLN A 54 23.42 -16.91 16.12
CA GLN A 54 24.87 -16.89 16.25
C GLN A 54 25.41 -18.18 16.89
N ASP A 55 24.75 -18.68 17.94
CA ASP A 55 25.09 -19.96 18.57
C ASP A 55 24.89 -21.15 17.60
N LYS A 56 23.89 -21.10 16.72
CA LYS A 56 23.69 -22.09 15.65
C LYS A 56 24.79 -22.04 14.60
N LEU A 57 25.18 -20.85 14.16
CA LEU A 57 26.25 -20.65 13.19
C LEU A 57 27.59 -21.16 13.75
N ASP A 58 27.90 -20.81 15.00
CA ASP A 58 29.11 -21.29 15.69
C ASP A 58 29.13 -22.82 15.84
N LYS A 59 27.95 -23.43 16.04
CA LYS A 59 27.81 -24.89 16.07
C LYS A 59 28.05 -25.52 14.69
N GLU A 60 27.48 -24.95 13.63
CA GLU A 60 27.67 -25.43 12.26
C GLU A 60 29.12 -25.30 11.79
N ILE A 61 29.79 -24.19 12.15
CA ILE A 61 31.23 -24.01 11.92
C ILE A 61 32.03 -25.13 12.60
N LYS A 62 31.74 -25.44 13.87
CA LYS A 62 32.42 -26.54 14.58
C LYS A 62 32.15 -27.92 13.94
N GLU A 63 30.92 -28.20 13.52
CA GLU A 63 30.59 -29.45 12.83
C GLU A 63 31.35 -29.58 11.49
N LEU A 64 31.48 -28.49 10.74
CA LEU A 64 32.28 -28.45 9.51
C LEU A 64 33.79 -28.62 9.78
N GLU A 65 34.32 -27.99 10.83
CA GLU A 65 35.71 -28.19 11.25
C GLU A 65 35.99 -29.66 11.63
N GLU A 66 35.08 -30.31 12.36
CA GLU A 66 35.19 -31.74 12.70
C GLU A 66 35.12 -32.64 11.46
N LEU A 67 34.26 -32.32 10.49
CA LEU A 67 34.18 -33.06 9.22
C LEU A 67 35.47 -32.92 8.41
N HIS A 68 36.04 -31.72 8.34
CA HIS A 68 37.29 -31.48 7.63
C HIS A 68 38.47 -32.20 8.29
N ILE A 69 38.51 -32.28 9.63
CA ILE A 69 39.50 -33.10 10.35
C ILE A 69 39.34 -34.57 10.00
N LYS A 70 38.12 -35.12 10.03
CA LYS A 70 37.86 -36.54 9.66
C LYS A 70 38.24 -36.85 8.22
N GLU A 71 37.91 -35.97 7.28
CA GLU A 71 38.26 -36.15 5.88
C GLU A 71 39.79 -36.12 5.69
N LYS A 72 40.50 -35.26 6.42
CA LYS A 72 41.96 -35.22 6.42
C LYS A 72 42.56 -36.51 6.99
N GLU A 73 42.07 -37.00 8.12
CA GLU A 73 42.50 -38.27 8.71
C GLU A 73 42.23 -39.47 7.76
N GLU A 74 41.12 -39.45 7.04
CA GLU A 74 40.79 -40.49 6.05
C GLU A 74 41.73 -40.44 4.84
N ARG A 75 42.07 -39.26 4.32
CA ARG A 75 43.09 -39.10 3.26
C ARG A 75 44.45 -39.60 3.73
N GLU A 76 44.90 -39.23 4.92
CA GLU A 76 46.17 -39.70 5.49
C GLU A 76 46.16 -41.24 5.66
N ARG A 77 45.02 -41.83 6.01
CA ARG A 77 44.85 -43.29 6.09
C ARG A 77 44.93 -43.96 4.72
N GLN A 78 44.27 -43.41 3.71
CA GLN A 78 44.33 -43.90 2.33
C GLN A 78 45.76 -43.82 1.77
N GLU A 79 46.47 -42.72 2.03
CA GLU A 79 47.88 -42.56 1.64
C GLU A 79 48.78 -43.60 2.31
N LEU A 80 48.58 -43.87 3.61
CA LEU A 80 49.30 -44.93 4.34
C LEU A 80 49.02 -46.32 3.76
N GLU A 81 47.76 -46.62 3.44
CA GLU A 81 47.36 -47.89 2.83
C GLU A 81 47.97 -48.05 1.43
N GLU A 82 47.97 -47.00 0.61
CA GLU A 82 48.61 -46.98 -0.70
C GLU A 82 50.13 -47.17 -0.60
N GLN A 83 50.78 -46.55 0.38
CA GLN A 83 52.21 -46.75 0.66
C GLN A 83 52.52 -48.19 1.09
N GLN A 84 51.67 -48.81 1.92
CA GLN A 84 51.83 -50.22 2.30
C GLN A 84 51.67 -51.14 1.09
N LEU A 85 50.69 -50.86 0.21
CA LEU A 85 50.47 -51.63 -1.01
C LEU A 85 51.69 -51.56 -1.93
N LYS A 86 52.23 -50.35 -2.14
CA LYS A 86 53.47 -50.13 -2.89
C LYS A 86 54.67 -50.87 -2.30
N GLN A 87 54.83 -50.87 -0.96
CA GLN A 87 55.90 -51.63 -0.30
C GLN A 87 55.76 -53.15 -0.49
N THR A 88 54.52 -53.68 -0.44
CA THR A 88 54.28 -55.11 -0.72
C THR A 88 54.50 -55.48 -2.19
N GLU A 89 54.19 -54.57 -3.12
CA GLU A 89 54.48 -54.77 -4.55
C GLU A 89 55.98 -54.73 -4.83
N THR A 90 56.73 -53.83 -4.19
CA THR A 90 58.21 -53.81 -4.32
C THR A 90 58.85 -55.02 -3.66
N ALA A 91 58.35 -55.48 -2.51
CA ALA A 91 58.84 -56.71 -1.86
C ALA A 91 58.57 -57.95 -2.71
N LYS A 92 57.40 -58.06 -3.36
CA LYS A 92 57.10 -59.13 -4.32
C LYS A 92 57.94 -59.05 -5.60
N LYS A 93 58.39 -57.86 -5.99
CA LYS A 93 59.31 -57.66 -7.12
C LYS A 93 60.75 -58.06 -6.76
N GLU A 94 61.19 -57.76 -5.54
CA GLU A 94 62.50 -58.20 -5.02
C GLU A 94 62.56 -59.69 -4.66
N GLU A 95 61.43 -60.31 -4.32
CA GLU A 95 61.33 -61.77 -4.09
C GLU A 95 61.29 -62.57 -5.43
N ALA A 96 60.86 -61.93 -6.53
CA ALA A 96 60.92 -62.52 -7.88
C ALA A 96 62.35 -62.47 -8.48
N ASP A 97 63.14 -61.43 -8.16
CA ASP A 97 64.52 -61.26 -8.66
C ASP A 97 65.59 -61.99 -7.84
N LYS A 98 65.20 -62.77 -6.82
CA LYS A 98 66.14 -63.54 -5.95
C LYS A 98 66.08 -65.05 -6.13
N SER A 99 65.54 -65.54 -7.26
CA SER A 99 65.38 -66.98 -7.55
C SER A 99 66.29 -67.56 -8.65
N LEU A 100 67.27 -66.80 -9.16
CA LEU A 100 68.21 -67.28 -10.19
C LEU A 100 69.66 -66.86 -9.92
N LYS A 101 70.31 -67.46 -8.91
CA LYS A 101 71.73 -67.87 -9.00
C LYS A 101 72.15 -68.70 -7.79
N ASP A 102 72.04 -70.02 -7.95
CA ASP A 102 72.61 -71.01 -7.03
C ASP A 102 73.27 -72.13 -7.87
N GLY A 103 74.44 -72.60 -7.42
CA GLY A 103 75.27 -73.68 -8.02
C GLY A 103 76.27 -73.18 -9.09
N SER A 104 77.55 -73.55 -9.15
CA SER A 104 78.40 -74.67 -8.68
C SER A 104 79.86 -74.21 -8.86
N GLY A 105 80.94 -74.64 -8.20
CA GLY A 105 81.32 -75.90 -7.59
C GLY A 105 82.74 -76.28 -8.09
N GLU A 106 83.66 -76.57 -7.16
CA GLU A 106 84.87 -77.44 -7.30
C GLU A 106 86.06 -76.89 -8.15
N GLY A 107 87.35 -76.94 -7.79
CA GLY A 107 88.11 -77.74 -6.81
C GLY A 107 88.95 -78.82 -7.51
N SER A 108 90.30 -78.71 -7.56
CA SER A 108 91.27 -79.82 -7.39
C SER A 108 92.74 -79.41 -7.69
N ASN A 109 93.62 -79.84 -6.77
CA ASN A 109 95.10 -79.79 -6.74
C ASN A 109 95.71 -81.15 -7.19
N GLU A 110 97.06 -81.25 -7.09
CA GLU A 110 98.00 -82.40 -7.02
C GLU A 110 98.70 -82.78 -8.35
N ASP A 111 100.04 -82.69 -8.54
CA ASP A 111 101.28 -83.20 -7.85
C ASP A 111 101.73 -84.61 -8.32
N THR A 112 103.06 -84.88 -8.18
CA THR A 112 103.87 -86.15 -8.35
C THR A 112 104.71 -86.24 -9.67
N GLU A 113 106.05 -86.04 -9.71
CA GLU A 113 107.21 -86.94 -9.36
C GLU A 113 107.28 -88.22 -10.27
N GLU A 114 108.38 -88.82 -10.77
CA GLU A 114 109.84 -88.85 -10.54
C GLU A 114 110.51 -89.72 -11.68
N ASP A 115 111.80 -89.47 -11.98
CA ASP A 115 112.97 -90.35 -12.26
C ASP A 115 113.08 -91.53 -13.29
N ASP A 116 114.23 -91.49 -14.00
CA ASP A 116 115.28 -92.51 -14.26
C ASP A 116 115.34 -93.54 -15.43
N GLU A 117 116.58 -93.59 -15.97
CA GLU A 117 117.39 -94.69 -16.57
C GLU A 117 117.28 -95.15 -18.06
N GLU A 118 118.31 -94.74 -18.82
CA GLU A 118 119.30 -95.46 -19.66
C GLU A 118 118.99 -96.57 -20.71
N GLU A 119 119.86 -96.53 -21.75
CA GLU A 119 120.29 -97.55 -22.73
C GLU A 119 119.56 -97.80 -24.07
N SER A 120 120.31 -97.52 -25.16
CA SER A 120 120.56 -98.39 -26.35
C SER A 120 120.56 -97.62 -27.68
N GLU A 121 121.73 -97.10 -28.04
CA GLU A 121 122.05 -96.31 -29.23
C GLU A 121 122.13 -97.16 -30.53
N ALA A 122 121.00 -97.69 -31.01
CA ALA A 122 120.82 -98.02 -32.44
C ALA A 122 119.35 -98.30 -32.81
N GLU A 123 118.55 -98.78 -31.84
CA GLU A 123 117.08 -98.64 -31.86
C GLU A 123 116.63 -97.23 -31.44
N SER A 124 117.52 -96.46 -30.78
CA SER A 124 117.37 -95.05 -30.41
C SER A 124 117.01 -94.15 -31.59
N ASN A 125 117.47 -94.39 -32.81
CA ASN A 125 117.09 -93.54 -33.95
C ASN A 125 115.71 -93.89 -34.52
N LYS A 126 115.24 -95.14 -34.40
CA LYS A 126 113.87 -95.54 -34.77
C LYS A 126 112.85 -95.14 -33.69
N ARG A 127 113.18 -95.33 -32.41
CA ARG A 127 112.41 -94.81 -31.28
C ARG A 127 112.50 -93.29 -31.16
N LYS A 128 113.58 -92.62 -31.61
CA LYS A 128 113.63 -91.15 -31.75
C LYS A 128 112.77 -90.69 -32.91
N ILE A 129 112.75 -91.38 -34.05
CA ILE A 129 111.82 -91.04 -35.13
C ILE A 129 110.38 -91.28 -34.67
N GLU A 130 110.09 -92.35 -33.94
CA GLU A 130 108.76 -92.65 -33.40
C GLU A 130 108.37 -91.73 -32.24
N LYS A 131 109.32 -91.35 -31.36
CA LYS A 131 109.13 -90.30 -30.34
C LYS A 131 108.96 -88.94 -30.98
N LEU A 132 109.74 -88.56 -31.99
CA LEU A 132 109.58 -87.31 -32.75
C LEU A 132 108.28 -87.34 -33.56
N GLN A 133 107.82 -88.49 -34.04
CA GLN A 133 106.52 -88.64 -34.70
C GLN A 133 105.38 -88.51 -33.69
N ASN A 134 105.50 -89.11 -32.51
CA ASN A 134 104.53 -88.98 -31.41
C ASN A 134 104.54 -87.56 -30.82
N GLU A 135 105.68 -86.91 -30.72
CA GLU A 135 105.85 -85.54 -30.27
C GLU A 135 105.33 -84.56 -31.33
N LEU A 136 105.53 -84.85 -32.63
CA LEU A 136 104.93 -84.08 -33.72
C LEU A 136 103.42 -84.32 -33.82
N LEU A 137 102.92 -85.49 -33.43
CA LEU A 137 101.49 -85.77 -33.28
C LEU A 137 100.92 -85.00 -32.08
N LEU A 138 101.63 -84.99 -30.94
CA LEU A 138 101.22 -84.27 -29.73
C LEU A 138 101.27 -82.75 -29.94
N LEU A 139 102.29 -82.24 -30.62
CA LEU A 139 102.39 -80.83 -31.01
C LEU A 139 101.33 -80.45 -32.03
N LYS A 140 100.97 -81.36 -32.94
CA LYS A 140 99.80 -81.16 -33.83
C LYS A 140 98.51 -81.09 -33.03
N GLN A 141 98.33 -81.99 -32.07
CA GLN A 141 97.16 -81.99 -31.20
C GLN A 141 97.10 -80.73 -30.33
N GLN A 142 98.22 -80.31 -29.73
CA GLN A 142 98.31 -79.05 -28.99
C GLN A 142 98.03 -77.85 -29.91
N ASN A 143 98.54 -77.84 -31.15
CA ASN A 143 98.22 -76.79 -32.11
C ASN A 143 96.73 -76.81 -32.49
N GLU A 144 96.12 -77.99 -32.66
CA GLU A 144 94.68 -78.13 -32.89
C GLU A 144 93.86 -77.62 -31.70
N ASP A 145 94.27 -77.92 -30.47
CA ASP A 145 93.65 -77.44 -29.22
C ASP A 145 93.81 -75.92 -29.07
N PHE A 146 94.98 -75.37 -29.41
CA PHE A 146 95.20 -73.92 -29.43
C PHE A 146 94.37 -73.23 -30.51
N GLU A 147 94.30 -73.80 -31.71
CA GLU A 147 93.41 -73.30 -32.77
C GLU A 147 91.95 -73.37 -32.34
N GLU A 148 91.53 -74.44 -31.67
CA GLU A 148 90.18 -74.58 -31.14
C GLU A 148 89.89 -73.57 -30.04
N MET A 149 90.84 -73.32 -29.12
CA MET A 149 90.74 -72.28 -28.11
C MET A 149 90.63 -70.89 -28.73
N VAL A 150 91.39 -70.60 -29.80
CA VAL A 150 91.30 -69.33 -30.54
C VAL A 150 89.96 -69.21 -31.25
N ARG A 151 89.48 -70.30 -31.88
CA ARG A 151 88.15 -70.35 -32.51
C ARG A 151 87.05 -70.14 -31.47
N GLU A 152 87.14 -70.76 -30.30
CA GLU A 152 86.18 -70.62 -29.20
C GLU A 152 86.20 -69.21 -28.60
N LYS A 153 87.38 -68.64 -28.37
CA LYS A 153 87.52 -67.25 -27.92
C LYS A 153 86.91 -66.27 -28.93
N HIS A 154 87.07 -66.54 -30.24
CA HIS A 154 86.45 -65.73 -31.28
C HIS A 154 84.93 -65.92 -31.32
N ARG A 155 84.41 -67.14 -31.17
CA ARG A 155 82.96 -67.41 -31.03
C ARG A 155 82.38 -66.63 -29.85
N ARG A 156 83.00 -66.73 -28.68
CA ARG A 156 82.58 -66.01 -27.48
C ARG A 156 82.67 -64.48 -27.63
N GLN A 157 83.68 -64.00 -28.35
CA GLN A 157 83.78 -62.58 -28.70
C GLN A 157 82.59 -62.14 -29.57
N ILE A 158 82.24 -62.91 -30.60
CA ILE A 158 81.08 -62.62 -31.46
C ILE A 158 79.78 -62.65 -30.65
N GLU A 159 79.61 -63.63 -29.76
CA GLU A 159 78.45 -63.72 -28.86
C GLU A 159 78.33 -62.47 -27.96
N MET A 160 79.43 -62.04 -27.33
CA MET A 160 79.44 -60.81 -26.52
C MET A 160 79.16 -59.56 -27.37
N GLU A 161 79.64 -59.50 -28.61
CA GLU A 161 79.36 -58.40 -29.53
C GLU A 161 77.87 -58.33 -29.91
N ILE A 162 77.22 -59.49 -30.10
CA ILE A 162 75.78 -59.60 -30.32
C ILE A 162 75.01 -59.14 -29.08
N GLU A 163 75.37 -59.62 -27.88
CA GLU A 163 74.74 -59.21 -26.63
C GLU A 163 74.87 -57.70 -26.38
N ILE A 164 76.06 -57.12 -26.64
CA ILE A 164 76.27 -55.66 -26.55
C ILE A 164 75.39 -54.92 -27.57
N ALA A 165 75.23 -55.46 -28.78
CA ALA A 165 74.35 -54.86 -29.78
C ALA A 165 72.86 -54.95 -29.39
N ASP A 166 72.42 -56.04 -28.76
CA ASP A 166 71.08 -56.21 -28.20
C ASP A 166 70.83 -55.21 -27.06
N ILE A 167 71.76 -55.09 -26.11
CA ILE A 167 71.66 -54.14 -25.00
C ILE A 167 71.60 -52.71 -25.53
N LYS A 168 72.45 -52.35 -26.51
CA LYS A 168 72.41 -51.01 -27.13
C LYS A 168 71.06 -50.74 -27.80
N ARG A 169 70.47 -51.72 -28.48
CA ARG A 169 69.13 -51.58 -29.08
C ARG A 169 68.05 -51.37 -28.01
N GLU A 170 68.11 -52.12 -26.91
CA GLU A 170 67.14 -51.98 -25.81
C GLU A 170 67.31 -50.64 -25.07
N VAL A 171 68.55 -50.17 -24.85
CA VAL A 171 68.83 -48.84 -24.28
C VAL A 171 68.22 -47.74 -25.16
N ASN A 172 68.48 -47.76 -26.47
CA ASN A 172 67.91 -46.76 -27.39
C ASN A 172 66.37 -46.78 -27.38
N LYS A 173 65.76 -47.97 -27.28
CA LYS A 173 64.30 -48.13 -27.17
C LYS A 173 63.76 -47.55 -25.87
N LYS A 174 64.44 -47.79 -24.74
CA LYS A 174 64.07 -47.24 -23.43
C LYS A 174 64.26 -45.73 -23.38
N GLU A 175 65.31 -45.19 -24.00
CA GLU A 175 65.53 -43.74 -24.13
C GLU A 175 64.38 -43.08 -24.90
N ALA A 176 63.97 -43.64 -26.05
CA ALA A 176 62.83 -43.15 -26.81
C ALA A 176 61.51 -43.20 -26.01
N MET A 177 61.28 -44.27 -25.22
CA MET A 177 60.13 -44.35 -24.32
C MET A 177 60.16 -43.28 -23.23
N VAL A 178 61.34 -43.03 -22.63
CA VAL A 178 61.52 -41.99 -21.61
C VAL A 178 61.27 -40.60 -22.18
N GLU A 179 61.72 -40.32 -23.41
CA GLU A 179 61.42 -39.06 -24.11
C GLU A 179 59.92 -38.89 -24.39
N SER A 180 59.22 -39.95 -24.82
CA SER A 180 57.76 -39.93 -25.01
C SER A 180 57.02 -39.60 -23.70
N VAL A 181 57.37 -40.29 -22.61
CA VAL A 181 56.75 -40.05 -21.30
C VAL A 181 57.06 -38.64 -20.77
N LYS A 182 58.26 -38.12 -20.99
CA LYS A 182 58.60 -36.72 -20.64
C LYS A 182 57.73 -35.72 -21.40
N LEU A 183 57.47 -35.98 -22.68
CA LEU A 183 56.62 -35.12 -23.50
C LEU A 183 55.16 -35.16 -23.02
N GLU A 184 54.62 -36.35 -22.75
CA GLU A 184 53.27 -36.52 -22.17
C GLU A 184 53.14 -35.82 -20.81
N LEU A 185 54.15 -35.92 -19.95
CA LEU A 185 54.18 -35.21 -18.67
C LEU A 185 54.16 -33.69 -18.85
N CYS A 186 54.85 -33.15 -19.85
CA CYS A 186 54.80 -31.73 -20.18
C CYS A 186 53.41 -31.29 -20.66
N TYR A 187 52.76 -32.09 -21.51
CA TYR A 187 51.38 -31.81 -21.94
C TYR A 187 50.40 -31.84 -20.77
N SER A 188 50.48 -32.87 -19.92
CA SER A 188 49.64 -32.98 -18.74
C SER A 188 49.85 -31.82 -17.76
N LYS A 189 51.10 -31.38 -17.54
CA LYS A 189 51.39 -30.18 -16.73
C LYS A 189 50.73 -28.93 -17.32
N ASN A 190 50.87 -28.69 -18.62
CA ASN A 190 50.24 -27.54 -19.28
C ASN A 190 48.70 -27.60 -19.17
N GLU A 191 48.10 -28.77 -19.35
CA GLU A 191 46.65 -28.95 -19.17
C GLU A 191 46.21 -28.63 -17.74
N THR A 192 46.96 -29.09 -16.72
CA THR A 192 46.66 -28.76 -15.32
C THR A 192 46.82 -27.26 -15.01
N GLU A 193 47.78 -26.57 -15.63
CA GLU A 193 47.94 -25.12 -15.48
C GLU A 193 46.77 -24.35 -16.11
N VAL A 194 46.32 -24.79 -17.30
CA VAL A 194 45.13 -24.23 -17.96
C VAL A 194 43.88 -24.47 -17.11
N ALA A 195 43.72 -25.67 -16.54
CA ALA A 195 42.60 -25.98 -15.65
C ALA A 195 42.64 -25.13 -14.37
N LYS A 196 43.82 -24.93 -13.76
CA LYS A 196 43.99 -24.04 -12.60
C LYS A 196 43.66 -22.59 -12.93
N ALA A 197 44.08 -22.09 -14.09
CA ALA A 197 43.76 -20.74 -14.53
C ALA A 197 42.24 -20.55 -14.75
N ARG A 198 41.56 -21.55 -15.33
CA ARG A 198 40.09 -21.54 -15.46
C ARG A 198 39.39 -21.58 -14.11
N THR A 199 39.85 -22.42 -13.18
CA THR A 199 39.28 -22.52 -11.84
C THR A 199 39.41 -21.19 -11.10
N LYS A 200 40.59 -20.56 -11.14
CA LYS A 200 40.82 -19.24 -10.56
C LYS A 200 39.90 -18.17 -11.16
N LYS A 201 39.67 -18.19 -12.47
CA LYS A 201 38.75 -17.24 -13.12
C LYS A 201 37.31 -17.43 -12.64
N MET A 202 36.85 -18.67 -12.52
CA MET A 202 35.51 -18.97 -11.98
C MET A 202 35.38 -18.55 -10.51
N GLU A 203 36.44 -18.71 -9.71
CA GLU A 203 36.46 -18.24 -8.31
C GLU A 203 36.36 -16.71 -8.21
N GLU A 204 37.04 -15.97 -9.08
CA GLU A 204 36.95 -14.50 -9.18
C GLU A 204 35.54 -14.06 -9.61
N GLU A 205 34.93 -14.72 -10.60
CA GLU A 205 33.54 -14.46 -11.04
C GLU A 205 32.52 -14.76 -9.91
N ILE A 206 32.71 -15.84 -9.14
CA ILE A 206 31.88 -16.15 -7.97
C ILE A 206 32.03 -15.07 -6.89
N ALA A 207 33.25 -14.58 -6.64
CA ALA A 207 33.49 -13.52 -5.66
C ALA A 207 32.84 -12.20 -6.07
N GLU A 208 32.92 -11.81 -7.35
CA GLU A 208 32.26 -10.62 -7.90
C GLU A 208 30.73 -10.73 -7.80
N HIS A 209 30.16 -11.90 -8.12
CA HIS A 209 28.73 -12.12 -7.97
C HIS A 209 28.26 -12.07 -6.52
N LYS A 210 29.06 -12.56 -5.56
CA LYS A 210 28.76 -12.43 -4.12
C LYS A 210 28.76 -10.98 -3.68
N GLU A 211 29.77 -10.20 -4.07
CA GLU A 211 29.80 -8.76 -3.75
C GLU A 211 28.58 -8.02 -4.34
N ARG A 212 28.19 -8.38 -5.57
CA ARG A 212 26.99 -7.82 -6.20
C ARG A 212 25.71 -8.18 -5.46
N VAL A 213 25.56 -9.43 -5.01
CA VAL A 213 24.42 -9.84 -4.18
C VAL A 213 24.38 -9.02 -2.88
N ASP A 214 25.51 -8.87 -2.18
CA ASP A 214 25.57 -8.07 -0.97
C ASP A 214 25.20 -6.60 -1.22
N THR A 215 25.58 -6.02 -2.37
CA THR A 215 25.16 -4.65 -2.73
C THR A 215 23.66 -4.55 -2.95
N LEU A 216 23.05 -5.50 -3.65
CA LEU A 216 21.61 -5.54 -3.90
C LEU A 216 20.82 -5.78 -2.62
N GLU A 217 21.30 -6.60 -1.69
CA GLU A 217 20.67 -6.80 -0.38
C GLU A 217 20.67 -5.51 0.44
N ARG A 218 21.77 -4.76 0.44
CA ARG A 218 21.83 -3.45 1.12
C ARG A 218 20.89 -2.43 0.48
N GLU A 219 20.78 -2.42 -0.84
CA GLU A 219 19.82 -1.57 -1.57
C GLU A 219 18.37 -1.95 -1.26
N LEU A 220 18.06 -3.26 -1.22
CA LEU A 220 16.75 -3.77 -0.83
C LEU A 220 16.39 -3.31 0.59
N ASP A 221 17.29 -3.49 1.56
CA ASP A 221 17.09 -3.02 2.93
C ASP A 221 16.88 -1.50 3.02
N THR A 222 17.56 -0.69 2.19
CA THR A 222 17.31 0.75 2.14
C THR A 222 15.92 1.07 1.61
N SER A 223 15.49 0.41 0.53
CA SER A 223 14.17 0.60 -0.05
C SER A 223 13.04 0.15 0.90
N GLU A 224 13.23 -0.94 1.65
CA GLU A 224 12.27 -1.38 2.68
C GLU A 224 12.11 -0.35 3.80
N ARG A 225 13.21 0.28 4.26
CA ARG A 225 13.15 1.34 5.26
C ARG A 225 12.42 2.58 4.75
N GLU A 226 12.60 2.92 3.48
CA GLU A 226 11.89 4.03 2.84
C GLU A 226 10.39 3.73 2.67
N LEU A 227 10.02 2.51 2.30
CA LEU A 227 8.62 2.07 2.23
C LEU A 227 7.94 2.16 3.59
N ARG A 228 8.56 1.66 4.67
CA ARG A 228 8.01 1.80 6.04
C ARG A 228 7.85 3.26 6.45
N ARG A 229 8.77 4.15 6.03
CA ARG A 229 8.64 5.60 6.28
C ARG A 229 7.47 6.19 5.51
N MET A 230 7.23 5.76 4.27
CA MET A 230 6.10 6.17 3.45
C MET A 230 4.77 5.72 4.05
N GLU A 231 4.68 4.47 4.53
CA GLU A 231 3.48 3.94 5.23
C GLU A 231 3.15 4.77 6.48
N ILE A 232 4.15 5.12 7.30
CA ILE A 232 3.95 5.98 8.48
C ILE A 232 3.44 7.38 8.07
N LEU A 233 3.93 7.93 6.96
CA LEU A 233 3.48 9.23 6.46
C LEU A 233 2.05 9.15 5.90
N GLN A 234 1.69 8.08 5.20
CA GLN A 234 0.33 7.83 4.71
C GLN A 234 -0.65 7.70 5.87
N GLU A 235 -0.30 6.97 6.94
CA GLU A 235 -1.17 6.85 8.11
C GLU A 235 -1.32 8.21 8.83
N LYS A 236 -0.25 9.00 8.95
CA LYS A 236 -0.35 10.37 9.47
C LYS A 236 -1.22 11.27 8.61
N LEU A 237 -1.15 11.14 7.29
CA LEU A 237 -2.01 11.86 6.35
C LEU A 237 -3.48 11.48 6.60
N ARG A 238 -3.79 10.18 6.66
CA ARG A 238 -5.13 9.65 6.93
C ARG A 238 -5.70 10.15 8.25
N VAL A 239 -4.90 10.13 9.33
CA VAL A 239 -5.32 10.66 10.64
C VAL A 239 -5.58 12.17 10.58
N THR A 240 -4.77 12.92 9.84
CA THR A 240 -4.94 14.36 9.66
C THR A 240 -6.19 14.69 8.83
N GLU A 241 -6.49 13.89 7.81
CA GLU A 241 -7.71 14.01 6.99
C GLU A 241 -8.98 13.73 7.80
N VAL A 242 -8.98 12.67 8.62
CA VAL A 242 -10.10 12.38 9.53
C VAL A 242 -10.31 13.57 10.48
N LYS A 243 -9.25 14.07 11.12
CA LYS A 243 -9.34 15.22 12.02
C LYS A 243 -9.84 16.49 11.31
N ARG A 244 -9.43 16.73 10.06
CA ARG A 244 -9.93 17.83 9.25
C ARG A 244 -11.42 17.67 8.98
N ASN A 245 -11.88 16.47 8.63
CA ASN A 245 -13.29 16.20 8.38
C ASN A 245 -14.14 16.35 9.66
N ASP A 246 -13.62 15.90 10.82
CA ASP A 246 -14.29 16.09 12.12
C ASP A 246 -14.43 17.58 12.46
N LEU A 247 -13.35 18.35 12.26
CA LEU A 247 -13.38 19.81 12.46
C LEU A 247 -14.29 20.53 11.47
N GLN A 248 -14.38 20.03 10.22
CA GLN A 248 -15.33 20.55 9.24
C GLN A 248 -16.77 20.29 9.70
N GLY A 249 -17.09 19.06 10.14
CA GLY A 249 -18.41 18.75 10.68
C GLY A 249 -18.77 19.63 11.88
N GLN A 250 -17.82 19.89 12.79
CA GLN A 250 -18.03 20.83 13.90
C GLN A 250 -18.30 22.27 13.42
N LEU A 251 -17.65 22.72 12.34
CA LEU A 251 -17.92 24.04 11.77
C LEU A 251 -19.31 24.09 11.14
N ASP A 252 -19.72 23.04 10.42
CA ASP A 252 -21.02 22.94 9.79
C ASP A 252 -22.14 22.92 10.86
N ASP A 253 -21.95 22.18 11.96
CA ASP A 253 -22.87 22.16 13.11
C ASP A 253 -23.01 23.55 13.75
N ILE A 254 -21.90 24.26 13.95
CA ILE A 254 -21.91 25.65 14.48
C ILE A 254 -22.61 26.60 13.50
N GLU A 255 -22.43 26.45 12.19
CA GLU A 255 -23.11 27.27 11.19
C GLU A 255 -24.63 27.04 11.22
N ILE A 256 -25.07 25.79 11.35
CA ILE A 256 -26.49 25.44 11.52
C ILE A 256 -27.05 26.06 12.81
N GLU A 257 -26.36 25.92 13.96
CA GLU A 257 -26.79 26.53 15.23
C GLU A 257 -26.91 28.05 15.10
N ARG A 258 -25.96 28.70 14.42
CA ARG A 258 -26.01 30.15 14.18
C ARG A 258 -27.17 30.57 13.29
N ASP A 259 -27.47 29.81 12.25
CA ASP A 259 -28.61 30.08 11.37
C ASP A 259 -29.94 29.89 12.11
N GLU A 260 -30.03 28.88 12.98
CA GLU A 260 -31.20 28.66 13.85
C GLU A 260 -31.35 29.80 14.87
N GLU A 261 -30.26 30.27 15.49
CA GLU A 261 -30.27 31.45 16.37
C GLU A 261 -30.71 32.73 15.63
N ILE A 262 -30.17 32.96 14.43
CA ILE A 262 -30.55 34.10 13.58
C ILE A 262 -32.05 34.06 13.28
N LYS A 263 -32.57 32.86 12.95
CA LYS A 263 -34.00 32.67 12.67
C LYS A 263 -34.86 32.97 13.90
N ILE A 264 -34.49 32.48 15.08
CA ILE A 264 -35.22 32.77 16.33
C ILE A 264 -35.24 34.28 16.61
N ILE A 265 -34.11 34.97 16.39
CA ILE A 265 -34.02 36.43 16.57
C ILE A 265 -34.91 37.16 15.55
N GLN A 266 -34.93 36.72 14.29
CA GLN A 266 -35.80 37.28 13.25
C GLN A 266 -37.28 37.09 13.60
N ASP A 267 -37.68 35.87 13.97
CA ASP A 267 -39.06 35.58 14.37
C ASP A 267 -39.50 36.43 15.57
N ALA A 268 -38.62 36.62 16.57
CA ALA A 268 -38.90 37.48 17.72
C ALA A 268 -38.99 38.98 17.36
N LEU A 269 -38.19 39.44 16.39
CA LEU A 269 -38.27 40.82 15.88
C LEU A 269 -39.57 41.05 15.10
N ASP A 270 -40.00 40.07 14.31
CA ASP A 270 -41.24 40.13 13.55
C ASP A 270 -42.47 40.08 14.49
N GLU A 271 -42.46 39.20 15.51
CA GLU A 271 -43.50 39.14 16.55
C GLU A 271 -43.59 40.48 17.31
N ALA A 272 -42.47 41.07 17.73
CA ALA A 272 -42.45 42.37 18.38
C ALA A 272 -42.90 43.53 17.47
N ALA A 273 -42.61 43.45 16.16
CA ALA A 273 -43.08 44.42 15.17
C ALA A 273 -44.60 44.34 14.99
N GLN A 274 -45.15 43.11 14.96
CA GLN A 274 -46.58 42.86 14.86
C GLN A 274 -47.32 43.34 16.12
N GLU A 275 -46.83 43.02 17.33
CA GLU A 275 -47.41 43.50 18.59
C GLU A 275 -47.46 45.04 18.64
N ARG A 276 -46.40 45.70 18.15
CA ARG A 276 -46.35 47.16 18.07
C ARG A 276 -47.41 47.71 17.09
N GLU A 277 -47.60 47.07 15.94
CA GLU A 277 -48.62 47.46 14.98
C GLU A 277 -50.02 47.29 15.57
N GLU A 278 -50.30 46.16 16.22
CA GLU A 278 -51.56 45.91 16.92
C GLU A 278 -51.82 46.99 17.98
N LEU A 279 -50.81 47.33 18.80
CA LEU A 279 -50.92 48.41 19.80
C LEU A 279 -51.24 49.76 19.16
N LEU A 280 -50.57 50.12 18.07
CA LEU A 280 -50.86 51.36 17.33
C LEU A 280 -52.30 51.39 16.81
N THR A 281 -52.80 50.29 16.25
CA THR A 281 -54.20 50.21 15.79
C THR A 281 -55.19 50.32 16.95
N THR A 282 -54.89 49.78 18.13
CA THR A 282 -55.75 49.95 19.32
C THR A 282 -55.79 51.39 19.79
N PHE A 283 -54.65 52.09 19.82
CA PHE A 283 -54.59 53.50 20.14
C PHE A 283 -55.31 54.37 19.12
N GLU A 284 -55.18 54.08 17.82
CA GLU A 284 -55.92 54.78 16.77
C GLU A 284 -57.44 54.65 16.96
N LYS A 285 -57.94 53.42 17.24
CA LYS A 285 -59.35 53.18 17.55
C LYS A 285 -59.82 53.91 18.81
N GLU A 286 -58.97 53.96 19.85
CA GLU A 286 -59.31 54.64 21.10
C GLU A 286 -59.35 56.16 20.93
N ILE A 287 -58.42 56.73 20.18
CA ILE A 287 -58.44 58.15 19.78
C ILE A 287 -59.71 58.46 18.96
N GLU A 288 -60.05 57.60 17.99
CA GLU A 288 -61.26 57.78 17.18
C GLU A 288 -62.53 57.71 18.02
N LYS A 289 -62.59 56.78 18.99
CA LYS A 289 -63.68 56.69 19.97
C LYS A 289 -63.76 57.93 20.87
N LEU A 290 -62.63 58.43 21.37
CA LEU A 290 -62.57 59.66 22.17
C LEU A 290 -63.03 60.88 21.37
N ASN A 291 -62.59 60.99 20.10
CA ASN A 291 -63.05 62.04 19.19
C ASN A 291 -64.56 61.95 18.94
N SER A 292 -65.11 60.75 18.75
CA SER A 292 -66.55 60.53 18.60
C SER A 292 -67.33 60.90 19.87
N MET A 293 -66.85 60.48 21.05
CA MET A 293 -67.45 60.86 22.33
C MET A 293 -67.39 62.37 22.57
N ASN A 294 -66.28 63.01 22.23
CA ASN A 294 -66.14 64.46 22.38
C ASN A 294 -67.08 65.21 21.42
N ALA A 295 -67.18 64.78 20.17
CA ALA A 295 -68.15 65.31 19.21
C ALA A 295 -69.61 65.13 19.68
N ALA A 296 -69.94 63.97 20.27
CA ALA A 296 -71.27 63.73 20.85
C ALA A 296 -71.55 64.65 22.04
N ARG A 297 -70.54 64.88 22.90
CA ARG A 297 -70.64 65.81 24.03
C ARG A 297 -70.80 67.25 23.57
N GLU A 298 -70.07 67.67 22.53
CA GLU A 298 -70.23 68.99 21.91
C GLU A 298 -71.62 69.16 21.29
N ALA A 299 -72.13 68.16 20.57
CA ALA A 299 -73.48 68.16 20.04
C ALA A 299 -74.54 68.25 21.14
N GLN A 300 -74.40 67.48 22.23
CA GLN A 300 -75.29 67.55 23.38
C GLN A 300 -75.25 68.91 24.06
N MET A 301 -74.06 69.51 24.23
CA MET A 301 -73.96 70.88 24.76
C MET A 301 -74.67 71.89 23.87
N LEU A 302 -74.52 71.79 22.54
CA LEU A 302 -75.24 72.64 21.59
C LEU A 302 -76.76 72.44 21.67
N GLU A 303 -77.23 71.21 21.80
CA GLU A 303 -78.65 70.89 21.97
C GLU A 303 -79.19 71.43 23.31
N ASP A 304 -78.45 71.28 24.41
CA ASP A 304 -78.78 71.88 25.71
C ASP A 304 -78.81 73.41 25.64
N PHE A 305 -77.90 74.02 24.88
CA PHE A 305 -77.91 75.47 24.62
C PHE A 305 -79.14 75.88 23.81
N GLU A 306 -79.52 75.13 22.77
CA GLU A 306 -80.75 75.39 22.02
C GLU A 306 -82.00 75.23 22.87
N CYS A 307 -82.08 74.20 23.71
CA CYS A 307 -83.18 73.99 24.64
C CYS A 307 -83.27 75.14 25.66
N LYS A 308 -82.14 75.56 26.25
CA LYS A 308 -82.10 76.72 27.14
C LYS A 308 -82.42 78.02 26.42
N LEU A 309 -82.04 78.18 25.15
CA LEU A 309 -82.43 79.34 24.36
C LEU A 309 -83.94 79.36 24.14
N LYS A 310 -84.54 78.22 23.79
CA LYS A 310 -85.99 78.07 23.63
C LYS A 310 -86.74 78.28 24.95
N GLU A 311 -86.21 77.78 26.07
CA GLU A 311 -86.74 78.07 27.41
C GLU A 311 -86.61 79.53 27.80
N LEU A 312 -85.47 80.17 27.52
CA LEU A 312 -85.27 81.60 27.73
C LEU A 312 -86.22 82.41 26.86
N GLU A 313 -86.43 82.04 25.59
CA GLU A 313 -87.40 82.67 24.70
C GLU A 313 -88.85 82.46 25.17
N LEU A 314 -89.17 81.28 25.71
CA LEU A 314 -90.46 80.98 26.35
C LEU A 314 -90.66 81.77 27.64
N LEU A 315 -89.64 81.87 28.49
CA LEU A 315 -89.63 82.68 29.69
C LEU A 315 -89.71 84.16 29.34
N HIS A 316 -89.06 84.63 28.27
CA HIS A 316 -89.17 86.01 27.81
C HIS A 316 -90.56 86.28 27.18
N ARG A 317 -91.20 85.28 26.57
CA ARG A 317 -92.64 85.32 26.20
C ARG A 317 -93.52 85.42 27.44
N HIS A 318 -93.28 84.57 28.43
CA HIS A 318 -94.07 84.52 29.67
C HIS A 318 -93.79 85.71 30.59
N GLU A 319 -92.62 86.32 30.55
CA GLU A 319 -92.26 87.56 31.25
C GLU A 319 -92.81 88.78 30.50
N LYS A 320 -92.85 88.79 29.16
CA LYS A 320 -93.64 89.78 28.41
C LYS A 320 -95.14 89.69 28.70
N GLU A 321 -95.64 88.52 29.09
CA GLU A 321 -97.04 88.27 29.47
C GLU A 321 -97.29 88.53 30.98
N LYS A 322 -96.28 88.31 31.84
CA LYS A 322 -96.35 88.55 33.30
C LYS A 322 -95.89 89.94 33.76
N LEU A 323 -95.31 90.78 32.87
CA LEU A 323 -95.02 92.20 33.15
C LEU A 323 -96.26 93.11 33.09
N THR A 324 -97.44 92.58 32.77
CA THR A 324 -98.74 93.28 32.83
C THR A 324 -99.67 92.82 33.96
N GLU A 325 -99.27 91.84 34.78
CA GLU A 325 -100.17 91.28 35.79
C GLU A 325 -99.37 90.73 36.98
N ASN A 326 -98.86 91.62 37.84
CA ASN A 326 -98.64 91.39 39.28
C ASN A 326 -98.05 92.63 39.98
N LYS A 327 -98.90 93.64 40.14
CA LYS A 327 -98.84 94.56 41.28
C LYS A 327 -99.93 94.15 42.26
N ILE A 328 -99.59 94.16 43.56
CA ILE A 328 -100.47 94.18 44.76
C ILE A 328 -100.56 92.85 45.56
N HIS A 329 -99.71 92.80 46.60
CA HIS A 329 -99.94 92.36 48.00
C HIS A 329 -100.42 90.92 48.29
N ARG A 330 -99.86 90.15 49.25
CA ARG A 330 -99.69 90.32 50.71
C ARG A 330 -98.87 89.08 51.18
N GLY A 331 -98.09 89.03 52.25
CA GLY A 331 -98.32 89.57 53.60
C GLY A 331 -98.69 88.45 54.59
N LYS A 332 -97.67 87.90 55.30
CA LYS A 332 -97.70 87.23 56.62
C LYS A 332 -98.44 85.88 56.77
N ARG A 333 -97.69 84.77 56.81
CA ARG A 333 -97.87 83.61 57.72
C ARG A 333 -96.54 82.85 57.92
N GLN A 334 -95.84 83.11 59.03
CA GLN A 334 -95.02 82.11 59.75
C GLN A 334 -95.95 81.54 60.86
N PRO A 335 -95.80 80.28 61.36
CA PRO A 335 -94.55 79.58 61.61
C PRO A 335 -94.61 78.04 61.41
N ASP A 336 -95.21 77.53 60.31
CA ASP A 336 -95.09 76.11 59.91
C ASP A 336 -94.11 75.91 58.73
N GLU A 337 -93.58 77.00 58.17
CA GLU A 337 -92.57 76.94 57.10
C GLU A 337 -91.24 76.37 57.57
N GLU A 338 -90.87 76.55 58.84
CA GLU A 338 -89.60 76.01 59.37
C GLU A 338 -89.70 74.49 59.56
N GLU A 339 -90.84 73.98 60.01
CA GLU A 339 -91.08 72.55 60.18
C GLU A 339 -91.26 71.85 58.82
N ILE A 340 -91.93 72.51 57.87
CA ILE A 340 -92.02 72.05 56.47
C ILE A 340 -90.66 72.14 55.78
N ARG A 341 -89.85 73.19 56.01
CA ARG A 341 -88.47 73.28 55.51
C ARG A 341 -87.60 72.20 56.11
N GLN A 342 -87.65 71.98 57.42
CA GLN A 342 -86.91 70.90 58.08
C GLN A 342 -87.35 69.52 57.57
N ARG A 343 -88.64 69.31 57.30
CA ARG A 343 -89.15 68.05 56.71
C ARG A 343 -88.74 67.90 55.25
N ILE A 344 -88.73 68.97 54.47
CA ILE A 344 -88.24 69.00 53.09
C ILE A 344 -86.73 68.77 53.07
N ASP A 345 -85.97 69.40 53.96
CA ASP A 345 -84.51 69.27 54.03
C ASP A 345 -84.12 67.90 54.58
N LYS A 346 -84.89 67.33 55.50
CA LYS A 346 -84.77 65.94 55.92
C LYS A 346 -85.08 64.97 54.78
N MET A 347 -86.20 65.13 54.08
CA MET A 347 -86.51 64.30 52.90
C MET A 347 -85.47 64.47 51.78
N LYS A 348 -84.95 65.68 51.56
CA LYS A 348 -83.84 65.93 50.62
C LYS A 348 -82.58 65.22 51.07
N SER A 349 -82.25 65.28 52.36
CA SER A 349 -81.09 64.58 52.92
C SER A 349 -81.24 63.06 52.82
N GLU A 350 -82.42 62.51 53.08
CA GLU A 350 -82.73 61.08 52.98
C GLU A 350 -82.66 60.62 51.51
N ILE A 351 -83.32 61.34 50.59
CA ILE A 351 -83.26 61.06 49.16
C ILE A 351 -81.81 61.17 48.65
N ASN A 352 -81.07 62.21 49.06
CA ASN A 352 -79.69 62.39 48.64
C ASN A 352 -78.80 61.27 49.21
N SER A 353 -79.00 60.86 50.46
CA SER A 353 -78.33 59.68 51.05
C SER A 353 -78.62 58.40 50.27
N GLU A 354 -79.89 58.13 49.93
CA GLU A 354 -80.26 56.94 49.16
C GLU A 354 -79.67 56.96 47.74
N TRP A 355 -79.62 58.12 47.10
CA TRP A 355 -78.98 58.28 45.80
C TRP A 355 -77.47 58.12 45.88
N GLU A 356 -76.82 58.69 46.89
CA GLU A 356 -75.39 58.51 47.13
C GLU A 356 -75.05 57.04 47.40
N ASP A 357 -75.86 56.33 48.18
CA ASP A 357 -75.65 54.92 48.47
C ASP A 357 -75.87 54.04 47.24
N LYS A 358 -76.90 54.33 46.43
CA LYS A 358 -77.09 53.68 45.12
C LYS A 358 -75.93 53.96 44.17
N LEU A 359 -75.43 55.19 44.14
CA LEU A 359 -74.28 55.55 43.32
C LEU A 359 -73.04 54.78 43.78
N ARG A 360 -72.80 54.72 45.09
CA ARG A 360 -71.69 53.96 45.69
C ARG A 360 -71.80 52.46 45.38
N SER A 361 -73.00 51.88 45.46
CA SER A 361 -73.21 50.47 45.13
C SER A 361 -73.03 50.18 43.64
N GLU A 362 -73.54 51.05 42.76
CA GLU A 362 -73.36 50.90 41.31
C GLU A 362 -71.90 51.13 40.89
N CYS A 363 -71.20 52.11 41.44
CA CYS A 363 -69.77 52.29 41.21
C CYS A 363 -68.97 51.08 41.69
N SER A 364 -69.33 50.49 42.84
CA SER A 364 -68.67 49.29 43.36
C SER A 364 -68.95 48.07 42.47
N ARG A 365 -70.19 47.91 41.99
CA ARG A 365 -70.59 46.86 41.05
C ARG A 365 -69.84 46.98 39.72
N LEU A 366 -69.88 48.16 39.10
CA LEU A 366 -69.18 48.42 37.84
C LEU A 366 -67.66 48.27 37.97
N LYS A 367 -67.09 48.66 39.11
CA LYS A 367 -65.67 48.41 39.39
C LYS A 367 -65.37 46.91 39.44
N GLY A 368 -66.19 46.12 40.13
CA GLY A 368 -66.05 44.66 40.17
C GLY A 368 -66.22 44.00 38.80
N GLU A 369 -67.16 44.48 37.98
CA GLU A 369 -67.35 44.00 36.60
C GLU A 369 -66.15 44.34 35.71
N LEU A 370 -65.60 45.54 35.82
CA LEU A 370 -64.39 45.94 35.09
C LEU A 370 -63.18 45.10 35.52
N ASP A 371 -63.00 44.87 36.83
CA ASP A 371 -61.91 44.04 37.35
C ASP A 371 -62.04 42.57 36.87
N ASN A 372 -63.26 42.03 36.83
CA ASN A 372 -63.52 40.69 36.31
C ASN A 372 -63.24 40.59 34.79
N LEU A 373 -63.69 41.56 34.00
CA LEU A 373 -63.42 41.60 32.56
C LEU A 373 -61.91 41.70 32.28
N HIS A 374 -61.17 42.55 33.01
CA HIS A 374 -59.72 42.61 32.89
C HIS A 374 -59.04 41.29 33.28
N ALA A 375 -59.56 40.56 34.28
CA ALA A 375 -59.02 39.25 34.65
C ALA A 375 -59.28 38.19 33.57
N GLU A 376 -60.48 38.19 32.98
CA GLU A 376 -60.85 37.31 31.87
C GLU A 376 -60.02 37.60 30.61
N GLU A 377 -59.84 38.87 30.25
CA GLU A 377 -59.03 39.29 29.10
C GLU A 377 -57.56 38.87 29.27
N LYS A 378 -57.00 39.08 30.47
CA LYS A 378 -55.65 38.60 30.80
C LYS A 378 -55.53 37.08 30.69
N HIS A 379 -56.53 36.34 31.18
CA HIS A 379 -56.54 34.89 31.08
C HIS A 379 -56.60 34.42 29.62
N LEU A 380 -57.45 35.05 28.80
CA LEU A 380 -57.56 34.74 27.37
C LEU A 380 -56.26 35.05 26.60
N ALA A 381 -55.61 36.18 26.90
CA ALA A 381 -54.32 36.52 26.29
C ALA A 381 -53.23 35.49 26.64
N VAL A 382 -53.14 35.12 27.93
CA VAL A 382 -52.19 34.09 28.40
C VAL A 382 -52.48 32.73 27.75
N GLU A 383 -53.75 32.34 27.67
CA GLU A 383 -54.14 31.06 27.06
C GLU A 383 -53.90 31.06 25.55
N SER A 384 -54.09 32.18 24.86
CA SER A 384 -53.77 32.34 23.43
C SER A 384 -52.28 32.15 23.17
N ILE A 385 -51.42 32.85 23.94
CA ILE A 385 -49.95 32.70 23.83
C ILE A 385 -49.54 31.27 24.16
N ARG A 386 -50.15 30.64 25.19
CA ARG A 386 -49.87 29.25 25.56
C ARG A 386 -50.17 28.28 24.40
N VAL A 387 -51.33 28.42 23.76
CA VAL A 387 -51.72 27.58 22.62
C VAL A 387 -50.80 27.81 21.42
N GLN A 388 -50.44 29.06 21.13
CA GLN A 388 -49.52 29.39 20.05
C GLN A 388 -48.14 28.75 20.26
N LYS A 389 -47.55 28.90 21.45
CA LYS A 389 -46.23 28.30 21.76
C LYS A 389 -46.29 26.77 21.80
N GLU A 390 -47.39 26.16 22.24
CA GLU A 390 -47.57 24.71 22.13
C GLU A 390 -47.60 24.25 20.67
N GLN A 391 -48.25 25.01 19.79
CA GLN A 391 -48.32 24.70 18.36
C GLN A 391 -46.96 24.88 17.66
N GLU A 392 -46.20 25.92 18.02
CA GLU A 392 -44.81 26.11 17.57
C GLU A 392 -43.92 24.94 18.00
N LEU A 393 -43.99 24.53 19.28
CA LEU A 393 -43.27 23.36 19.80
C LEU A 393 -43.66 22.08 19.07
N GLN A 394 -44.95 21.89 18.79
CA GLN A 394 -45.41 20.71 18.07
C GLN A 394 -44.92 20.69 16.60
N ASN A 395 -44.83 21.85 15.95
CA ASN A 395 -44.29 21.97 14.60
C ASN A 395 -42.78 21.72 14.58
N LEU A 396 -42.03 22.32 15.51
CA LEU A 396 -40.59 22.08 15.69
C LEU A 396 -40.33 20.59 15.92
N LYS A 397 -41.09 19.95 16.81
CA LYS A 397 -40.99 18.52 17.06
C LYS A 397 -41.19 17.70 15.78
N LYS A 398 -42.23 17.97 15.00
CA LYS A 398 -42.45 17.29 13.71
C LYS A 398 -41.30 17.50 12.72
N THR A 399 -40.69 18.68 12.69
CA THR A 399 -39.54 18.93 11.81
C THR A 399 -38.30 18.16 12.25
N PHE A 400 -38.02 18.07 13.56
CA PHE A 400 -36.91 17.27 14.07
C PHE A 400 -37.15 15.77 13.89
N ASP A 401 -38.38 15.29 14.12
CA ASP A 401 -38.74 13.90 13.86
C ASP A 401 -38.54 13.56 12.36
N GLY A 402 -38.93 14.46 11.45
CA GLY A 402 -38.70 14.31 10.00
C GLY A 402 -37.21 14.28 9.62
N LYS A 403 -36.39 15.20 10.16
CA LYS A 403 -34.93 15.20 9.95
C LYS A 403 -34.28 13.91 10.49
N ALA A 404 -34.75 13.41 11.63
CA ALA A 404 -34.26 12.16 12.20
C ALA A 404 -34.59 10.95 11.31
N GLU A 405 -35.82 10.88 10.77
CA GLU A 405 -36.21 9.84 9.81
C GLU A 405 -35.39 9.89 8.51
N GLU A 406 -35.06 11.08 8.01
CA GLU A 406 -34.18 11.27 6.84
C GLU A 406 -32.75 10.76 7.11
N LEU A 407 -32.17 11.13 8.26
CA LEU A 407 -30.84 10.65 8.67
C LEU A 407 -30.81 9.12 8.87
N ASP A 408 -31.86 8.54 9.46
CA ASP A 408 -31.99 7.09 9.60
C ASP A 408 -32.06 6.38 8.24
N LYS A 409 -32.73 7.00 7.26
CA LYS A 409 -32.80 6.50 5.89
C LYS A 409 -31.44 6.58 5.20
N ASP A 410 -30.72 7.69 5.34
CA ASP A 410 -29.39 7.85 4.77
C ASP A 410 -28.36 6.91 5.40
N MET A 411 -28.42 6.72 6.73
CA MET A 411 -27.64 5.68 7.40
C MET A 411 -27.95 4.29 6.87
N SER A 412 -29.22 3.98 6.59
CA SER A 412 -29.62 2.68 6.03
C SER A 412 -29.09 2.51 4.60
N ASN A 413 -29.20 3.55 3.76
CA ASN A 413 -28.66 3.55 2.40
C ASN A 413 -27.12 3.37 2.38
N LEU A 414 -26.41 4.04 3.30
CA LEU A 414 -24.95 3.90 3.44
C LEU A 414 -24.56 2.50 3.91
N LYS A 415 -25.31 1.89 4.85
CA LYS A 415 -25.10 0.51 5.28
C LYS A 415 -25.31 -0.48 4.13
N ASP A 416 -26.37 -0.30 3.34
CA ASP A 416 -26.64 -1.16 2.17
C ASP A 416 -25.58 -0.99 1.09
N SER A 417 -25.12 0.25 0.84
CA SER A 417 -24.01 0.54 -0.09
C SER A 417 -22.70 -0.11 0.37
N LEU A 418 -22.39 -0.04 1.67
CA LEU A 418 -21.22 -0.68 2.26
C LEU A 418 -21.29 -2.20 2.12
N ALA A 419 -22.44 -2.81 2.45
CA ALA A 419 -22.66 -4.24 2.31
C ALA A 419 -22.54 -4.70 0.84
N ALA A 420 -23.02 -3.91 -0.12
CA ALA A 420 -22.87 -4.18 -1.55
C ALA A 420 -21.39 -4.16 -1.99
N LYS A 421 -20.61 -3.18 -1.52
CA LYS A 421 -19.16 -3.12 -1.77
C LYS A 421 -18.42 -4.31 -1.16
N ASP A 422 -18.77 -4.73 0.06
CA ASP A 422 -18.18 -5.91 0.71
C ASP A 422 -18.47 -7.20 -0.05
N VAL A 423 -19.66 -7.34 -0.64
CA VAL A 423 -20.00 -8.48 -1.51
C VAL A 423 -19.20 -8.41 -2.81
N PHE A 424 -19.05 -7.22 -3.41
CA PHE A 424 -18.26 -7.01 -4.62
C PHE A 424 -16.80 -7.42 -4.43
N TYR A 425 -16.11 -6.88 -3.42
CA TYR A 425 -14.69 -7.19 -3.19
C TYR A 425 -14.45 -8.64 -2.79
N ARG A 426 -15.37 -9.27 -2.06
CA ARG A 426 -15.28 -10.72 -1.79
C ARG A 426 -15.33 -11.53 -3.08
N LYS A 427 -16.25 -11.19 -3.99
CA LYS A 427 -16.35 -11.85 -5.29
C LYS A 427 -15.10 -11.64 -6.14
N GLU A 428 -14.58 -10.42 -6.19
CA GLU A 428 -13.35 -10.10 -6.93
C GLU A 428 -12.14 -10.89 -6.40
N LEU A 429 -12.01 -11.03 -5.07
CA LEU A 429 -10.99 -11.88 -4.46
C LEU A 429 -11.16 -13.37 -4.79
N GLU A 430 -12.41 -13.87 -4.83
CA GLU A 430 -12.70 -15.24 -5.25
C GLU A 430 -12.36 -15.48 -6.73
N ASP A 431 -12.68 -14.53 -7.61
CA ASP A 431 -12.36 -14.59 -9.04
C ASP A 431 -10.83 -14.57 -9.26
N MET A 432 -10.11 -13.68 -8.59
CA MET A 432 -8.64 -13.61 -8.64
C MET A 432 -7.99 -14.89 -8.12
N ARG A 433 -8.51 -15.45 -7.02
CA ARG A 433 -8.07 -16.75 -6.51
C ARG A 433 -8.33 -17.86 -7.53
N GLY A 434 -9.49 -17.87 -8.18
CA GLY A 434 -9.83 -18.83 -9.22
C GLY A 434 -8.96 -18.73 -10.49
N VAL A 435 -8.47 -17.52 -10.83
CA VAL A 435 -7.45 -17.35 -11.88
C VAL A 435 -6.11 -17.93 -11.42
N ALA A 436 -5.64 -17.57 -10.23
CA ALA A 436 -4.37 -18.06 -9.70
C ALA A 436 -4.34 -19.59 -9.57
N ASP A 437 -5.44 -20.20 -9.10
CA ASP A 437 -5.55 -21.66 -8.98
C ASP A 437 -5.50 -22.35 -10.36
N ARG A 438 -6.10 -21.74 -11.40
CA ARG A 438 -5.99 -22.22 -12.79
C ARG A 438 -4.57 -22.13 -13.32
N ASP A 439 -3.90 -21.01 -13.10
CA ASP A 439 -2.51 -20.81 -13.54
C ASP A 439 -1.55 -21.82 -12.87
N VAL A 440 -1.72 -22.05 -11.56
CA VAL A 440 -0.97 -23.07 -10.82
C VAL A 440 -1.22 -24.46 -11.41
N TRP A 441 -2.46 -24.78 -11.74
CA TRP A 441 -2.80 -26.07 -12.35
C TRP A 441 -2.19 -26.23 -13.75
N ASP A 442 -2.22 -25.19 -14.58
CA ASP A 442 -1.61 -25.19 -15.91
C ASP A 442 -0.08 -25.30 -15.85
N LEU A 443 0.56 -24.62 -14.89
CA LEU A 443 1.99 -24.73 -14.65
C LEU A 443 2.38 -26.14 -14.22
N ARG A 444 1.62 -26.78 -13.31
CA ARG A 444 1.84 -28.18 -12.93
C ARG A 444 1.73 -29.12 -14.13
N ARG A 445 0.74 -28.89 -15.01
CA ARG A 445 0.57 -29.68 -16.22
C ARG A 445 1.71 -29.50 -17.21
N LYS A 446 2.23 -28.27 -17.37
CA LYS A 446 3.40 -27.99 -18.21
C LYS A 446 4.65 -28.66 -17.66
N LEU A 447 4.85 -28.61 -16.34
CA LEU A 447 5.96 -29.28 -15.66
C LEU A 447 5.90 -30.79 -15.88
N GLN A 448 4.75 -31.42 -15.67
CA GLN A 448 4.57 -32.85 -15.93
C GLN A 448 4.90 -33.23 -17.38
N LYS A 449 4.46 -32.44 -18.37
CA LYS A 449 4.81 -32.68 -19.78
C LYS A 449 6.30 -32.54 -20.06
N LEU A 450 6.97 -31.61 -19.38
CA LEU A 450 8.41 -31.42 -19.48
C LEU A 450 9.15 -32.64 -18.93
N ASP A 451 8.73 -33.15 -17.77
CA ASP A 451 9.28 -34.35 -17.16
C ASP A 451 9.08 -35.58 -18.05
N GLU A 452 7.86 -35.77 -18.58
CA GLU A 452 7.54 -36.84 -19.53
C GLU A 452 8.42 -36.76 -20.80
N SER A 453 8.54 -35.58 -21.41
CA SER A 453 9.38 -35.34 -22.60
C SER A 453 10.88 -35.55 -22.32
N THR A 454 11.35 -35.14 -21.14
CA THR A 454 12.75 -35.32 -20.73
C THR A 454 13.06 -36.79 -20.53
N TYR A 455 12.15 -37.54 -19.91
CA TYR A 455 12.24 -38.98 -19.74
C TYR A 455 12.23 -39.72 -21.09
N GLU A 456 11.32 -39.39 -22.01
CA GLU A 456 11.27 -39.97 -23.36
C GLU A 456 12.56 -39.70 -24.14
N ARG A 457 13.11 -38.48 -24.06
CA ARG A 457 14.38 -38.11 -24.69
C ARG A 457 15.55 -38.89 -24.11
N GLN A 458 15.59 -39.06 -22.79
CA GLN A 458 16.61 -39.87 -22.13
C GLN A 458 16.54 -41.33 -22.58
N GLN A 459 15.33 -41.92 -22.56
CA GLN A 459 15.12 -43.29 -23.01
C GLN A 459 15.54 -43.49 -24.47
N TYR A 460 15.18 -42.54 -25.35
CA TYR A 460 15.62 -42.55 -26.75
C TYR A 460 17.14 -42.53 -26.89
N LEU A 461 17.84 -41.70 -26.11
CA LEU A 461 19.31 -41.67 -26.12
C LEU A 461 19.93 -42.96 -25.60
N GLU A 462 19.37 -43.55 -24.55
CA GLU A 462 19.81 -44.84 -24.01
C GLU A 462 19.63 -45.97 -25.02
N ASP A 463 18.48 -46.03 -25.70
CA ASP A 463 18.22 -47.01 -26.75
C ASP A 463 19.14 -46.81 -27.96
N LYS A 464 19.39 -45.54 -28.36
CA LYS A 464 20.35 -45.23 -29.41
C LYS A 464 21.77 -45.66 -29.06
N HIS A 465 22.23 -45.38 -27.84
CA HIS A 465 23.54 -45.84 -27.37
C HIS A 465 23.63 -47.36 -27.30
N ARG A 466 22.54 -48.05 -26.93
CA ARG A 466 22.46 -49.51 -26.95
C ARG A 466 22.60 -50.04 -28.38
N GLU A 467 21.88 -49.46 -29.34
CA GLU A 467 21.97 -49.82 -30.76
C GLU A 467 23.37 -49.56 -31.32
N ASP A 468 23.98 -48.41 -31.01
CA ASP A 468 25.34 -48.09 -31.46
C ASP A 468 26.40 -49.05 -30.86
N LEU A 469 26.23 -49.47 -29.61
CA LEU A 469 27.07 -50.50 -28.99
C LEU A 469 26.87 -51.88 -29.63
N GLU A 470 25.64 -52.24 -30.00
CA GLU A 470 25.34 -53.49 -30.73
C GLU A 470 25.97 -53.48 -32.12
N ARG A 471 25.82 -52.39 -32.89
CA ARG A 471 26.48 -52.20 -34.19
C ARG A 471 27.99 -52.29 -34.08
N LEU A 472 28.59 -51.64 -33.07
CA LEU A 472 30.03 -51.71 -32.86
C LEU A 472 30.48 -53.16 -32.56
N ARG A 473 29.70 -53.91 -31.77
CA ARG A 473 29.97 -55.33 -31.50
C ARG A 473 29.88 -56.17 -32.78
N GLU A 474 28.87 -55.96 -33.61
CA GLU A 474 28.72 -56.62 -34.91
C GLU A 474 29.91 -56.30 -35.83
N ASP A 475 30.30 -55.02 -35.96
CA ASP A 475 31.47 -54.58 -36.72
C ASP A 475 32.77 -55.26 -36.24
N TYR A 476 32.96 -55.39 -34.92
CA TYR A 476 34.10 -56.11 -34.35
C TYR A 476 34.07 -57.59 -34.71
N VAL A 477 32.91 -58.25 -34.65
CA VAL A 477 32.75 -59.66 -35.03
C VAL A 477 33.05 -59.86 -36.51
N ASP A 478 32.55 -58.99 -37.39
CA ASP A 478 32.80 -59.03 -38.82
C ASP A 478 34.27 -58.77 -39.14
N ARG A 479 34.90 -57.81 -38.47
CA ARG A 479 36.33 -57.51 -38.64
C ARG A 479 37.20 -58.67 -38.17
N MET A 480 36.85 -59.30 -37.05
CA MET A 480 37.54 -60.51 -36.57
C MET A 480 37.36 -61.67 -37.54
N SER A 481 36.16 -61.85 -38.09
CA SER A 481 35.87 -62.88 -39.10
C SER A 481 36.64 -62.63 -40.40
N SER A 482 36.72 -61.38 -40.84
CA SER A 482 37.49 -60.95 -42.01
C SER A 482 38.99 -61.15 -41.80
N MET A 483 39.55 -60.71 -40.67
CA MET A 483 40.96 -60.93 -40.33
C MET A 483 41.29 -62.43 -40.23
N LYS A 484 40.41 -63.23 -39.64
CA LYS A 484 40.56 -64.68 -39.58
C LYS A 484 40.57 -65.30 -40.99
N THR A 485 39.69 -64.84 -41.87
CA THR A 485 39.62 -65.29 -43.27
C THR A 485 40.87 -64.88 -44.05
N GLN A 486 41.33 -63.64 -43.88
CA GLN A 486 42.56 -63.12 -44.49
C GLN A 486 43.79 -63.90 -44.03
N LEU A 487 43.92 -64.18 -42.73
CA LEU A 487 45.00 -65.00 -42.18
C LEU A 487 44.98 -66.43 -42.75
N SER A 488 43.80 -66.99 -43.00
CA SER A 488 43.68 -68.31 -43.63
C SER A 488 43.96 -68.33 -45.14
N SER A 489 43.97 -67.18 -45.82
CA SER A 489 44.16 -67.08 -47.28
C SER A 489 45.46 -66.40 -47.70
N PHE A 490 46.37 -66.10 -46.78
CA PHE A 490 47.53 -65.25 -47.08
C PHE A 490 48.77 -66.03 -47.50
N ASP A 491 49.30 -65.68 -48.68
CA ASP A 491 50.59 -66.14 -49.22
C ASP A 491 51.65 -65.03 -49.08
N VAL A 492 52.88 -65.41 -48.70
CA VAL A 492 53.86 -64.53 -48.01
C VAL A 492 54.47 -63.41 -48.90
N SER A 493 54.23 -63.40 -50.21
CA SER A 493 54.91 -62.48 -51.14
C SER A 493 54.27 -61.08 -51.32
N GLY A 494 53.09 -60.81 -50.74
CA GLY A 494 52.35 -59.53 -50.91
C GLY A 494 52.54 -58.48 -49.81
N LEU A 495 53.41 -58.73 -48.82
CA LEU A 495 53.49 -57.96 -47.57
C LEU A 495 53.89 -56.48 -47.75
N THR A 496 54.68 -56.16 -48.77
CA THR A 496 55.16 -54.79 -49.00
C THR A 496 54.11 -53.89 -49.63
N GLU A 497 53.39 -54.37 -50.66
CA GLU A 497 52.25 -53.63 -51.22
C GLU A 497 51.11 -53.47 -50.22
N LEU A 498 50.90 -54.46 -49.36
CA LEU A 498 49.87 -54.38 -48.32
C LEU A 498 50.22 -53.33 -47.27
N ARG A 499 51.49 -53.24 -46.86
CA ARG A 499 51.97 -52.22 -45.94
C ARG A 499 51.75 -50.82 -46.51
N ASP A 500 52.12 -50.59 -47.76
CA ASP A 500 51.98 -49.26 -48.38
C ASP A 500 50.50 -48.89 -48.58
N LYS A 501 49.63 -49.86 -48.90
CA LYS A 501 48.16 -49.67 -48.94
C LYS A 501 47.57 -49.41 -47.55
N LEU A 502 48.09 -50.07 -46.51
CA LEU A 502 47.65 -49.89 -45.13
C LEU A 502 48.07 -48.51 -44.60
N GLU A 503 49.30 -48.08 -44.87
CA GLU A 503 49.82 -46.77 -44.48
C GLU A 503 49.05 -45.65 -45.20
N LYS A 504 48.77 -45.81 -46.49
CA LYS A 504 47.94 -44.87 -47.24
C LYS A 504 46.51 -44.79 -46.68
N ARG A 505 45.86 -45.92 -46.41
CA ARG A 505 44.53 -45.97 -45.77
C ARG A 505 44.53 -45.33 -44.39
N HIS A 506 45.57 -45.57 -43.60
CA HIS A 506 45.70 -44.98 -42.27
C HIS A 506 45.85 -43.46 -42.36
N LYS A 507 46.66 -42.97 -43.30
CA LYS A 507 46.82 -41.53 -43.55
C LYS A 507 45.51 -40.88 -44.00
N GLU A 508 44.81 -41.48 -44.96
CA GLU A 508 43.49 -41.00 -45.43
C GLU A 508 42.45 -40.99 -44.29
N GLN A 509 42.47 -42.00 -43.42
CA GLN A 509 41.56 -42.05 -42.27
C GLN A 509 41.88 -40.99 -41.21
N MET A 510 43.17 -40.73 -40.96
CA MET A 510 43.61 -39.66 -40.05
C MET A 510 43.29 -38.27 -40.62
N GLU A 511 43.47 -38.06 -41.92
CA GLU A 511 43.06 -36.83 -42.60
C GLU A 511 41.53 -36.65 -42.54
N TYR A 512 40.75 -37.71 -42.79
CA TYR A 512 39.28 -37.68 -42.70
C TYR A 512 38.78 -37.35 -41.28
N LEU A 513 39.36 -37.96 -40.25
CA LEU A 513 39.04 -37.66 -38.85
C LEU A 513 39.43 -36.21 -38.49
N GLY A 514 40.59 -35.74 -38.97
CA GLY A 514 41.01 -34.35 -38.81
C GLY A 514 40.08 -33.36 -39.50
N GLU A 515 39.58 -33.69 -40.69
CA GLU A 515 38.59 -32.91 -41.44
C GLU A 515 37.25 -32.88 -40.71
N GLN A 516 36.78 -34.03 -40.20
CA GLN A 516 35.55 -34.12 -39.42
C GLN A 516 35.62 -33.29 -38.14
N HIS A 517 36.73 -33.38 -37.39
CA HIS A 517 36.90 -32.58 -36.18
C HIS A 517 36.95 -31.09 -36.51
N ARG A 518 37.69 -30.68 -37.55
CA ARG A 518 37.70 -29.28 -38.03
C ARG A 518 36.28 -28.80 -38.37
N ASN A 519 35.51 -29.58 -39.12
CA ASN A 519 34.13 -29.25 -39.48
C ASN A 519 33.19 -29.19 -38.27
N SER A 520 33.35 -30.10 -37.30
CA SER A 520 32.59 -30.08 -36.05
C SER A 520 32.89 -28.83 -35.23
N MET A 521 34.16 -28.41 -35.16
CA MET A 521 34.55 -27.19 -34.45
C MET A 521 34.07 -25.93 -35.15
N VAL A 522 34.01 -25.91 -36.48
CA VAL A 522 33.42 -24.80 -37.25
C VAL A 522 31.91 -24.73 -36.99
N ARG A 523 31.18 -25.85 -37.07
CA ARG A 523 29.74 -25.88 -36.75
C ARG A 523 29.46 -25.38 -35.33
N LEU A 524 30.22 -25.85 -34.34
CA LEU A 524 30.06 -25.40 -32.95
C LEU A 524 30.31 -23.89 -32.82
N ARG A 525 31.28 -23.34 -33.54
CA ARG A 525 31.52 -21.88 -33.57
C ARG A 525 30.36 -21.13 -34.22
N ASP A 526 29.83 -21.64 -35.32
CA ASP A 526 28.69 -21.02 -36.02
C ASP A 526 27.42 -21.08 -35.17
N GLU A 527 27.17 -22.20 -34.47
CA GLU A 527 26.06 -22.37 -33.51
C GLU A 527 26.20 -21.41 -32.33
N LEU A 528 27.39 -21.32 -31.72
CA LEU A 528 27.64 -20.38 -30.61
C LEU A 528 27.52 -18.92 -31.06
N GLU A 529 27.95 -18.58 -32.28
CA GLU A 529 27.77 -17.22 -32.80
C GLU A 529 26.29 -16.93 -33.10
N ALA A 530 25.54 -17.90 -33.62
CA ALA A 530 24.10 -17.78 -33.82
C ALA A 530 23.35 -17.59 -32.48
N ASP A 531 23.68 -18.37 -31.46
CA ASP A 531 23.11 -18.23 -30.10
C ASP A 531 23.47 -16.87 -29.48
N ARG A 532 24.70 -16.39 -29.69
CA ARG A 532 25.14 -15.06 -29.25
C ARG A 532 24.33 -13.94 -29.92
N ILE A 533 24.09 -14.06 -31.23
CA ILE A 533 23.26 -13.12 -32.00
C ILE A 533 21.81 -13.16 -31.52
N GLN A 534 21.25 -14.36 -31.30
CA GLN A 534 19.88 -14.54 -30.81
C GLN A 534 19.70 -13.94 -29.41
N ALA A 535 20.62 -14.22 -28.49
CA ALA A 535 20.59 -13.65 -27.14
C ALA A 535 20.71 -12.11 -27.16
N ALA A 536 21.50 -11.55 -28.08
CA ALA A 536 21.58 -10.10 -28.26
C ALA A 536 20.27 -9.50 -28.78
N GLU A 537 19.58 -10.18 -29.71
CA GLU A 537 18.30 -9.72 -30.23
C GLU A 537 17.17 -9.85 -29.18
N ASP A 538 17.14 -10.94 -28.41
CA ASP A 538 16.19 -11.12 -27.31
C ASP A 538 16.38 -10.05 -26.22
N ALA A 539 17.64 -9.74 -25.86
CA ALA A 539 17.95 -8.65 -24.95
C ALA A 539 17.49 -7.30 -25.49
N ARG A 540 17.67 -7.05 -26.80
CA ARG A 540 17.21 -5.83 -27.47
C ARG A 540 15.68 -5.71 -27.45
N VAL A 541 14.95 -6.81 -27.68
CA VAL A 541 13.47 -6.84 -27.61
C VAL A 541 12.99 -6.53 -26.18
N ILE A 542 13.63 -7.11 -25.16
CA ILE A 542 13.30 -6.84 -23.75
C ILE A 542 13.52 -5.36 -23.42
N VAL A 543 14.66 -4.79 -23.81
CA VAL A 543 14.97 -3.37 -23.59
C VAL A 543 13.96 -2.47 -24.32
N SER A 544 13.59 -2.80 -25.56
CA SER A 544 12.58 -2.05 -26.32
C SER A 544 11.21 -2.07 -25.64
N LYS A 545 10.75 -3.24 -25.20
CA LYS A 545 9.48 -3.38 -24.47
C LYS A 545 9.49 -2.64 -23.14
N HIS A 546 10.60 -2.68 -22.40
CA HIS A 546 10.71 -1.95 -21.14
C HIS A 546 10.70 -0.43 -21.36
N TYR A 547 11.36 0.04 -22.42
CA TYR A 547 11.32 1.45 -22.83
C TYR A 547 9.91 1.89 -23.23
N GLU A 548 9.18 1.07 -24.01
CA GLU A 548 7.78 1.32 -24.37
C GLU A 548 6.88 1.38 -23.12
N TYR A 549 7.05 0.47 -22.18
CA TYR A 549 6.31 0.46 -20.91
C TYR A 549 6.57 1.73 -20.08
N ILE A 550 7.84 2.12 -19.91
CA ILE A 550 8.21 3.34 -19.18
C ILE A 550 7.59 4.57 -19.86
N ASN A 551 7.67 4.66 -21.19
CA ASN A 551 7.07 5.77 -21.93
C ASN A 551 5.55 5.79 -21.75
N LEU A 552 4.88 4.64 -21.83
CA LEU A 552 3.43 4.54 -21.63
C LEU A 552 3.05 5.04 -20.23
N THR A 553 3.72 4.56 -19.18
CA THR A 553 3.46 4.99 -17.80
C THR A 553 3.73 6.49 -17.59
N ILE A 554 4.77 7.05 -18.22
CA ILE A 554 5.05 8.49 -18.17
C ILE A 554 3.93 9.27 -18.88
N THR A 555 3.47 8.80 -20.04
CA THR A 555 2.39 9.45 -20.77
C THR A 555 1.05 9.39 -20.02
N GLU A 556 0.72 8.26 -19.38
CA GLU A 556 -0.48 8.11 -18.56
C GLU A 556 -0.44 9.10 -17.38
N LYS A 557 0.65 9.15 -16.62
CA LYS A 557 0.82 10.13 -15.53
C LYS A 557 0.76 11.58 -15.99
N LEU A 558 1.32 11.88 -17.16
CA LEU A 558 1.24 13.21 -17.75
C LEU A 558 -0.22 13.55 -18.14
N THR A 559 -0.95 12.60 -18.71
CA THR A 559 -2.37 12.80 -19.07
C THR A 559 -3.27 12.96 -17.84
N GLU A 560 -3.04 12.19 -16.78
CA GLU A 560 -3.73 12.33 -15.49
C GLU A 560 -3.45 13.70 -14.86
N SER A 561 -2.19 14.13 -14.86
CA SER A 561 -1.82 15.46 -14.36
C SER A 561 -2.42 16.59 -15.18
N LEU A 562 -2.52 16.44 -16.51
CA LEU A 562 -3.18 17.41 -17.37
C LEU A 562 -4.68 17.46 -17.10
N ALA A 563 -5.35 16.32 -16.95
CA ALA A 563 -6.77 16.23 -16.63
C ALA A 563 -7.10 16.87 -15.27
N ALA A 564 -6.30 16.60 -14.24
CA ALA A 564 -6.43 17.25 -12.94
C ALA A 564 -6.24 18.77 -13.03
N ASN A 565 -5.28 19.24 -13.84
CA ASN A 565 -5.06 20.66 -14.05
C ASN A 565 -6.23 21.34 -14.80
N THR A 566 -6.84 20.65 -15.77
CA THR A 566 -8.07 21.11 -16.42
C THR A 566 -9.21 21.21 -15.41
N GLN A 567 -9.39 20.21 -14.55
CA GLN A 567 -10.42 20.27 -13.50
C GLN A 567 -10.21 21.45 -12.54
N TYR A 568 -8.98 21.71 -12.08
CA TYR A 568 -8.69 22.87 -11.25
C TYR A 568 -8.97 24.20 -11.98
N HIS A 569 -8.70 24.25 -13.29
CA HIS A 569 -9.03 25.43 -14.09
C HIS A 569 -10.55 25.65 -14.16
N ASP A 570 -11.34 24.59 -14.35
CA ASP A 570 -12.80 24.66 -14.39
C ASP A 570 -13.38 25.08 -13.02
N GLU A 571 -12.84 24.56 -11.92
CA GLU A 571 -13.21 24.96 -10.55
C GLU A 571 -12.90 26.45 -10.30
N ILE A 572 -11.73 26.93 -10.73
CA ILE A 572 -11.37 28.35 -10.66
C ILE A 572 -12.34 29.21 -11.47
N GLU A 573 -12.74 28.78 -12.67
CA GLU A 573 -13.72 29.49 -13.48
C GLU A 573 -15.11 29.51 -12.83
N ALA A 574 -15.54 28.40 -12.23
CA ALA A 574 -16.79 28.33 -11.49
C ALA A 574 -16.81 29.28 -10.27
N ILE A 575 -15.71 29.34 -9.51
CA ILE A 575 -15.55 30.29 -8.39
C ILE A 575 -15.57 31.74 -8.90
N ARG A 576 -14.86 32.04 -9.99
CA ARG A 576 -14.88 33.37 -10.60
C ARG A 576 -16.29 33.77 -11.02
N PHE A 577 -17.05 32.88 -11.66
CA PHE A 577 -18.43 33.11 -12.04
C PHE A 577 -19.34 33.37 -10.84
N ALA A 578 -19.21 32.57 -9.77
CA ALA A 578 -19.95 32.75 -8.53
C ALA A 578 -19.64 34.10 -7.85
N LEU A 579 -18.37 34.51 -7.85
CA LEU A 579 -17.95 35.82 -7.34
C LEU A 579 -18.54 36.96 -8.17
N THR A 580 -18.48 36.91 -9.50
CA THR A 580 -19.08 37.93 -10.37
C THR A 580 -20.60 38.07 -10.11
N ARG A 581 -21.31 36.96 -9.92
CA ARG A 581 -22.74 36.97 -9.57
C ARG A 581 -23.00 37.59 -8.20
N ARG A 582 -22.17 37.30 -7.19
CA ARG A 582 -22.27 37.94 -5.86
C ARG A 582 -21.99 39.44 -5.94
N GLU A 583 -21.01 39.88 -6.72
CA GLU A 583 -20.71 41.29 -6.95
C GLU A 583 -21.88 42.03 -7.64
N GLU A 584 -22.60 41.38 -8.56
CA GLU A 584 -23.81 41.93 -9.17
C GLU A 584 -24.95 42.10 -8.14
N VAL A 585 -25.15 41.14 -7.25
CA VAL A 585 -26.12 41.25 -6.15
C VAL A 585 -25.75 42.38 -5.21
N ILE A 586 -24.48 42.49 -4.82
CA ILE A 586 -23.98 43.59 -3.99
C ILE A 586 -24.24 44.93 -4.68
N ARG A 587 -23.89 45.09 -5.96
CA ARG A 587 -24.18 46.30 -6.74
C ARG A 587 -25.66 46.65 -6.76
N SER A 588 -26.55 45.67 -6.95
CA SER A 588 -28.01 45.89 -6.91
C SER A 588 -28.48 46.38 -5.54
N LEU A 589 -27.97 45.80 -4.46
CA LEU A 589 -28.30 46.21 -3.10
C LEU A 589 -27.76 47.61 -2.78
N GLU A 590 -26.55 47.94 -3.25
CA GLU A 590 -25.97 49.28 -3.13
C GLU A 590 -26.83 50.33 -3.86
N ASP A 591 -27.30 50.02 -5.07
CA ASP A 591 -28.22 50.87 -5.83
C ASP A 591 -29.56 51.08 -5.10
N ASP A 592 -30.11 50.04 -4.49
CA ASP A 592 -31.37 50.13 -3.73
C ASP A 592 -31.20 50.93 -2.42
N ILE A 593 -30.07 50.77 -1.72
CA ILE A 593 -29.69 51.62 -0.58
C ILE A 593 -29.56 53.08 -1.03
N ALA A 594 -28.94 53.34 -2.19
CA ALA A 594 -28.80 54.68 -2.73
C ALA A 594 -30.17 55.31 -3.09
N LYS A 595 -31.11 54.53 -3.65
CA LYS A 595 -32.50 54.96 -3.88
C LYS A 595 -33.20 55.30 -2.57
N LEU A 596 -33.11 54.44 -1.55
CA LEU A 596 -33.71 54.68 -0.24
C LEU A 596 -33.13 55.93 0.46
N ARG A 597 -31.83 56.19 0.27
CA ARG A 597 -31.19 57.41 0.79
C ARG A 597 -31.64 58.67 0.06
N SER A 598 -31.81 58.60 -1.26
CA SER A 598 -32.29 59.73 -2.07
C SER A 598 -33.80 59.99 -1.92
N SER A 599 -34.61 58.99 -1.58
CA SER A 599 -36.05 59.15 -1.35
C SER A 599 -36.40 59.69 0.05
N LYS A 600 -35.44 59.74 0.99
CA LYS A 600 -35.68 60.16 2.39
C LYS A 600 -35.31 61.62 2.69
N SER A 601 -35.01 62.44 1.67
CA SER A 601 -34.78 63.88 1.81
C SER A 601 -35.97 64.71 1.33
N VAL A 602 -37.14 64.52 1.93
CA VAL A 602 -38.23 65.51 1.88
C VAL A 602 -38.85 65.59 3.27
N THR A 603 -38.38 66.54 4.09
CA THR A 603 -39.18 67.26 5.10
C THR A 603 -38.38 68.42 5.70
N PRO A 604 -39.07 69.45 6.25
CA PRO A 604 -38.68 70.84 6.10
C PRO A 604 -37.94 71.43 7.31
N SER A 605 -37.28 72.57 7.04
CA SER A 605 -36.77 73.60 7.94
C SER A 605 -37.12 73.50 9.44
N SER A 606 -36.09 73.51 10.28
CA SER A 606 -36.11 74.25 11.54
C SER A 606 -34.71 74.71 11.93
N ALA A 607 -34.60 76.00 12.21
CA ALA A 607 -33.40 76.76 12.50
C ALA A 607 -32.89 76.55 13.93
N GLY A 608 -31.58 76.68 14.17
CA GLY A 608 -31.07 76.76 15.54
C GLY A 608 -29.56 76.72 15.75
N TYR A 609 -28.91 77.87 15.49
CA TYR A 609 -27.69 78.42 16.13
C TYR A 609 -26.29 77.76 16.04
N PRO A 610 -25.21 78.59 15.96
CA PRO A 610 -23.83 78.15 15.80
C PRO A 610 -23.05 78.19 17.12
N ASN A 611 -22.03 77.33 17.27
CA ASN A 611 -20.96 77.56 18.25
C ASN A 611 -19.61 76.99 17.80
N THR A 612 -18.75 77.90 17.31
CA THR A 612 -17.45 78.28 17.88
C THR A 612 -16.46 77.20 18.36
N VAL A 613 -15.38 77.05 17.59
CA VAL A 613 -13.93 77.00 17.97
C VAL A 613 -13.46 75.88 18.94
N MET A 614 -12.51 75.07 18.48
CA MET A 614 -11.11 75.07 18.99
C MET A 614 -10.19 74.30 18.04
N ALA A 615 -9.14 75.00 17.64
CA ALA A 615 -7.99 74.51 16.90
C ALA A 615 -6.98 73.86 17.86
N SER A 616 -6.17 72.92 17.35
CA SER A 616 -4.73 72.85 17.65
C SER A 616 -4.03 71.68 16.92
N PRO A 617 -2.70 71.73 16.74
CA PRO A 617 -2.07 71.48 15.44
C PRO A 617 -1.03 70.35 15.50
N ASN A 618 -0.29 70.12 14.40
CA ASN A 618 1.17 70.29 14.32
C ASN A 618 1.92 69.24 13.45
N MET A 619 2.88 69.76 12.66
CA MET A 619 4.00 69.17 11.92
C MET A 619 3.71 68.06 10.88
N GLY A 620 4.10 68.13 9.60
CA GLY A 620 5.19 68.87 8.96
C GLY A 620 6.45 68.00 8.86
N GLY A 621 6.82 67.56 7.65
CA GLY A 621 8.05 66.77 7.44
C GLY A 621 8.24 66.20 6.04
N THR A 622 8.45 67.07 5.05
CA THR A 622 9.06 66.76 3.74
C THR A 622 10.55 66.44 3.87
N ILE A 623 11.03 65.30 3.35
CA ILE A 623 12.39 65.14 2.78
C ILE A 623 12.31 64.07 1.67
N GLY A 624 12.76 64.44 0.46
CA GLY A 624 12.95 63.52 -0.67
C GLY A 624 14.36 62.91 -0.72
N GLY A 625 14.59 61.98 -1.65
CA GLY A 625 15.93 61.54 -2.02
C GLY A 625 15.99 60.14 -2.58
N ALA A 626 16.31 60.05 -3.87
CA ALA A 626 16.56 58.88 -4.69
C ALA A 626 17.51 57.82 -4.09
N SER A 627 17.34 56.55 -4.49
CA SER A 627 18.32 55.69 -5.19
C SER A 627 17.96 54.20 -5.06
N SER A 628 17.79 53.51 -6.19
CA SER A 628 17.84 52.05 -6.34
C SER A 628 19.26 51.50 -6.06
N PRO A 629 19.60 50.19 -6.22
CA PRO A 629 18.79 48.99 -6.54
C PRO A 629 19.18 47.73 -5.72
N SER A 630 18.50 46.60 -6.02
CA SER A 630 18.87 45.17 -5.84
C SER A 630 17.76 44.41 -5.11
N ALA A 631 16.96 43.61 -5.82
CA ALA A 631 17.23 42.25 -6.31
C ALA A 631 16.67 41.18 -5.34
N SER A 632 16.12 40.15 -5.97
CA SER A 632 15.84 38.80 -5.47
C SER A 632 14.48 38.52 -4.79
N SER A 633 13.88 37.44 -5.31
CA SER A 633 12.86 36.55 -4.74
C SER A 633 11.53 37.21 -4.33
N GLY A 634 10.39 36.96 -4.97
CA GLY A 634 9.98 35.71 -5.60
C GLY A 634 9.77 34.64 -4.54
N PHE A 635 8.60 34.59 -3.92
CA PHE A 635 7.73 33.41 -3.91
C PHE A 635 6.46 33.68 -3.10
N SER A 636 5.36 33.22 -3.67
CA SER A 636 3.99 33.27 -3.19
C SER A 636 3.79 32.45 -1.91
N HIS A 637 2.86 32.88 -1.05
CA HIS A 637 2.19 31.97 -0.12
C HIS A 637 0.71 32.35 -0.05
N GLU A 638 -0.08 31.71 -0.93
CA GLU A 638 -1.47 31.35 -0.64
C GLU A 638 -1.48 30.44 0.60
N GLY A 639 -2.41 30.55 1.54
CA GLY A 639 -3.85 30.52 1.32
C GLY A 639 -4.28 29.04 1.40
N SER A 640 -4.84 28.60 2.53
CA SER A 640 -6.30 28.51 2.75
C SER A 640 -6.87 27.26 2.06
N GLN A 641 -7.15 26.18 2.82
CA GLN A 641 -8.50 25.79 3.29
C GLN A 641 -9.42 25.18 2.21
N GLY A 642 -10.06 24.07 2.58
CA GLY A 642 -11.13 23.37 1.85
C GLY A 642 -10.67 22.00 1.32
N SER A 643 -11.25 20.82 1.61
CA SER A 643 -12.66 20.45 1.84
C SER A 643 -13.52 21.02 0.71
N GLY A 644 -14.21 20.28 -0.14
CA GLY A 644 -14.80 18.97 -0.04
C GLY A 644 -16.04 19.04 -0.94
N SER A 645 -16.33 17.95 -1.65
CA SER A 645 -17.66 17.54 -2.13
C SER A 645 -18.60 18.62 -2.70
N SER A 646 -18.95 18.50 -3.99
CA SER A 646 -20.34 18.20 -4.33
C SER A 646 -20.47 17.63 -5.73
N GLN A 647 -21.23 16.55 -5.79
CA GLN A 647 -21.93 16.10 -6.98
C GLN A 647 -22.81 17.22 -7.51
N ASP A 648 -22.77 17.45 -8.81
CA ASP A 648 -23.99 17.81 -9.52
C ASP A 648 -24.02 17.17 -10.91
N ARG A 649 -25.17 16.54 -11.18
CA ARG A 649 -25.59 16.07 -12.49
C ARG A 649 -26.03 17.28 -13.30
N VAL A 650 -25.81 17.28 -14.63
CA VAL A 650 -26.81 17.54 -15.68
C VAL A 650 -26.14 17.73 -17.05
N SER A 651 -26.88 17.30 -18.09
CA SER A 651 -26.74 17.58 -19.53
C SER A 651 -25.74 16.74 -20.33
N THR A 652 -26.25 15.65 -20.91
CA THR A 652 -25.86 15.25 -22.27
C THR A 652 -27.04 15.56 -23.20
N ASP A 653 -26.82 16.57 -24.05
CA ASP A 653 -27.67 16.95 -25.17
C ASP A 653 -27.03 16.40 -26.46
N GLY A 654 -27.85 15.74 -27.30
CA GLY A 654 -27.64 15.48 -28.73
C GLY A 654 -26.54 14.47 -29.10
N VAL A 655 -26.68 13.58 -30.07
CA VAL A 655 -27.29 13.73 -31.40
C VAL A 655 -27.40 12.33 -32.07
N ASP A 656 -28.52 12.09 -32.78
CA ASP A 656 -28.79 11.09 -33.86
C ASP A 656 -28.67 9.59 -33.53
N GLU A 657 -29.42 8.63 -34.07
CA GLU A 657 -30.50 8.42 -35.05
C GLU A 657 -30.93 6.97 -34.70
N GLU A 658 -32.17 6.50 -34.69
CA GLU A 658 -32.96 6.09 -35.85
C GLU A 658 -34.05 5.14 -35.30
N GLY A 659 -35.24 5.12 -35.90
CA GLY A 659 -36.01 3.87 -35.97
C GLY A 659 -37.17 3.64 -34.99
N HIS A 660 -38.35 4.06 -35.45
CA HIS A 660 -39.60 3.28 -35.45
C HIS A 660 -40.63 3.40 -34.32
N LYS A 661 -41.77 3.98 -34.74
CA LYS A 661 -43.15 3.46 -34.63
C LYS A 661 -43.68 3.23 -33.20
N SER A 662 -44.62 4.06 -32.78
CA SER A 662 -46.07 3.76 -32.91
C SER A 662 -46.92 4.70 -32.04
N SER A 663 -48.12 4.99 -32.56
CA SER A 663 -49.39 5.31 -31.86
C SER A 663 -49.32 5.54 -30.35
N GLY A 664 -49.82 6.63 -29.78
CA GLY A 664 -51.15 7.20 -30.00
C GLY A 664 -51.90 7.23 -28.65
N LEU A 665 -52.91 8.11 -28.57
CA LEU A 665 -53.91 8.31 -27.51
C LEU A 665 -53.46 9.08 -26.24
N LEU A 666 -53.94 10.30 -26.00
CA LEU A 666 -55.29 10.73 -25.55
C LEU A 666 -55.73 10.20 -24.16
N GLY A 667 -55.94 11.15 -23.24
CA GLY A 667 -56.74 11.00 -22.01
C GLY A 667 -55.98 11.58 -20.80
N LYS A 668 -56.33 12.76 -20.26
CA LYS A 668 -57.39 12.99 -19.23
C LYS A 668 -57.35 11.88 -18.16
N VAL A 669 -57.32 12.17 -16.86
CA VAL A 669 -58.51 12.53 -16.06
C VAL A 669 -58.07 13.03 -14.67
N PHE A 670 -58.75 14.08 -14.20
CA PHE A 670 -58.84 14.59 -12.83
C PHE A 670 -59.58 13.61 -11.90
N GLY A 671 -59.14 13.46 -10.65
CA GLY A 671 -59.91 12.85 -9.55
C GLY A 671 -58.95 12.31 -8.47
N GLY A 672 -58.97 12.74 -7.21
CA GLY A 672 -60.14 12.98 -6.35
C GLY A 672 -60.37 11.70 -5.52
N GLY A 673 -60.01 11.72 -4.24
CA GLY A 673 -60.15 10.53 -3.38
C GLY A 673 -59.70 10.75 -1.93
N TRP A 674 -60.52 11.45 -1.16
CA TRP A 674 -60.57 11.36 0.30
C TRP A 674 -61.28 10.06 0.74
N PHE A 675 -61.04 9.66 2.00
CA PHE A 675 -61.51 8.49 2.76
C PHE A 675 -60.67 7.21 2.69
N SER A 676 -60.04 6.86 3.81
CA SER A 676 -60.23 5.58 4.53
C SER A 676 -59.53 5.63 5.89
N GLY A 677 -60.30 5.37 6.95
CA GLY A 677 -59.88 5.44 8.35
C GLY A 677 -59.12 4.20 8.89
N PRO A 678 -58.88 4.16 10.20
CA PRO A 678 -57.83 3.37 10.84
C PRO A 678 -58.31 1.99 11.30
N LYS A 679 -57.39 1.02 11.36
CA LYS A 679 -57.58 -0.25 12.06
C LYS A 679 -56.67 -0.34 13.28
N ASN A 680 -57.31 -0.36 14.44
CA ASN A 680 -56.78 -0.91 15.70
C ASN A 680 -56.39 -2.38 15.53
N LYS A 681 -55.27 -2.79 16.15
CA LYS A 681 -55.20 -4.06 16.88
C LYS A 681 -53.96 -4.16 17.81
N ASP A 682 -54.28 -4.14 19.10
CA ASP A 682 -53.81 -5.01 20.18
C ASP A 682 -52.31 -5.11 20.52
N ASN A 683 -51.97 -4.42 21.61
CA ASN A 683 -51.39 -4.94 22.85
C ASN A 683 -50.84 -6.38 22.84
N THR A 684 -49.53 -6.52 23.03
CA THR A 684 -48.95 -7.33 24.13
C THR A 684 -47.48 -6.98 24.35
N SER A 685 -47.16 -6.60 25.58
CA SER A 685 -45.85 -6.51 26.23
C SER A 685 -46.03 -7.13 27.64
N PRO A 686 -45.02 -7.40 28.48
CA PRO A 686 -43.56 -7.32 28.33
C PRO A 686 -42.84 -8.60 28.83
N GLY A 687 -41.52 -8.69 28.66
CA GLY A 687 -40.73 -9.75 29.32
C GLY A 687 -39.21 -9.53 29.25
N HIS A 688 -38.66 -8.96 30.32
CA HIS A 688 -37.23 -8.84 30.61
C HIS A 688 -36.48 -10.18 30.59
N SER A 689 -35.21 -10.18 30.14
CA SER A 689 -34.06 -10.50 31.00
C SER A 689 -32.73 -10.55 30.23
N SER A 690 -31.78 -9.79 30.75
CA SER A 690 -30.32 -9.92 30.57
C SER A 690 -29.79 -11.30 30.97
N ALA A 691 -28.81 -11.84 30.25
CA ALA A 691 -27.79 -12.71 30.85
C ALA A 691 -26.51 -12.75 29.99
N SER A 692 -25.42 -12.38 30.65
CA SER A 692 -24.03 -12.68 30.32
C SER A 692 -23.76 -14.18 30.33
N GLY A 693 -22.77 -14.64 29.57
CA GLY A 693 -22.38 -16.05 29.57
C GLY A 693 -21.24 -16.41 28.64
N SER A 694 -20.02 -16.05 29.02
CA SER A 694 -18.78 -16.66 28.55
C SER A 694 -18.77 -18.17 28.77
N ALA A 695 -18.44 -18.97 27.74
CA ALA A 695 -18.01 -20.35 27.92
C ALA A 695 -17.02 -20.78 26.83
N THR A 696 -15.75 -20.76 27.23
CA THR A 696 -14.64 -21.51 26.64
C THR A 696 -14.95 -23.01 26.72
N ARG A 697 -14.82 -23.76 25.61
CA ARG A 697 -14.57 -25.20 25.67
C ARG A 697 -13.62 -25.66 24.56
N ARG A 698 -12.55 -26.30 25.02
CA ARG A 698 -11.55 -27.07 24.29
C ARG A 698 -12.14 -28.33 23.66
N GLY A 699 -11.61 -28.70 22.50
CA GLY A 699 -11.00 -30.02 22.26
C GLY A 699 -11.89 -31.19 21.82
N SER A 700 -11.72 -31.61 20.56
CA SER A 700 -11.52 -33.00 20.07
C SER A 700 -11.52 -32.94 18.54
N SER A 701 -10.45 -33.26 17.80
CA SER A 701 -9.84 -34.58 17.61
C SER A 701 -10.84 -35.64 17.11
N ALA A 702 -10.98 -35.75 15.80
CA ALA A 702 -11.31 -36.98 15.05
C ALA A 702 -11.01 -36.71 13.56
N LEU A 703 -9.92 -37.22 12.99
CA LEU A 703 -9.85 -38.51 12.29
C LEU A 703 -11.01 -38.69 11.29
N TYR A 704 -10.75 -38.42 10.01
CA TYR A 704 -11.38 -39.15 8.92
C TYR A 704 -10.33 -39.60 7.92
N LYS A 705 -10.20 -40.93 7.83
CA LYS A 705 -9.48 -41.67 6.80
C LYS A 705 -10.29 -41.68 5.50
N GLN A 706 -9.54 -41.65 4.40
CA GLN A 706 -9.75 -42.28 3.10
C GLN A 706 -11.01 -43.14 2.92
N ALA A 707 -11.72 -42.92 1.81
CA ALA A 707 -11.94 -43.91 0.75
C ALA A 707 -12.68 -43.27 -0.45
N TRP A 708 -11.96 -43.01 -1.54
CA TRP A 708 -12.15 -43.50 -2.92
C TRP A 708 -11.20 -42.75 -3.86
#